data_AF-A0A0G4NYW9-F1
#
_entry.id   AF-A0A0G4NYW9-F1
#
_cell.length_a   1.000
_cell.length_b   1.000
_cell.length_c   1.000
_cell.angle_alpha   90.00
_cell.angle_beta   90.00
_cell.angle_gamma   90.00
#
_symmetry.space_group_name_H-M   'P 1'
#
loop_
_entity.id
_entity.type
_entity.pdbx_description
1 polymer ?
#
loop_
_entity_poly.entity_id
_entity_poly.type
_entity_poly.pdbx_seq_one_letter_code
_entity_poly.pdbx_strand_id
1 'polypeptide(L)'
;MSYNNPIIPGFNPDPSIVRVDKDFFLVTSTFEYFPGVPIYHSQDLIQWTLIGHALTRPSQLQIHTPEPGGGVWATTIRYHKGVYYIIAASFQRYRPQQDDRVWPQGFYVKTTDIWNEKTWSDPIYFDQVGFDQDLFWDDDGTVYLSSTYRKIQPTIGAKLKDFAIHICTVDLATGNSTSAPKLIRESSSGVAEGSHIFKRGRYWYLFTAEGGTESGHSEWVNRSEVSPLGPWELGPNNPLWRNGVQDEVQNTGHADLVEDTKGQWWAVVLGVRPSRKGDTWEDSVLGRETFLVPLEWKDDWPVINGGQKISLNSHGPGLYEFNTPVSWRDEFSDTKLQVGWYRKNTPFVHDFSLTERPNYLRLYGGPYNLSVPASPTMFLRKQTHLVCRWETRLSFQPTVGETEAGTVVWLNYFTYSSIGIRKDRKGRFIRFRPSEGDVVERRLDTNTAVTLTVDCGSEYRFGYLEGIESDIHWIGSVSNSAATAAPPVGANFTGMMLGLYAFGERQRCLAPADFSRNITSLTPMTETSKIDHPISIPDITSDDATDNWSGLSDPTERRRRQNRINQRAYRKRKRLSSTKDIHPKSLNGVPSARTARSTFTVQSQDRSSQDNPKLNFCRTPEFLQNILERFAKSAFESYARGDPTADHLMTLTKVNVFRAFAQNLRLIGWSEYWMDHDAISPFNTALPQSPSAPGSNSLIPTNLQPTRIQKSVHHHPWLDFFPLPKMRDNLIEAGDDWDDEQLCHDIMGFWGESTMDAGLLVWGEPWDVQNWEVTEPFLKKWQWVVRGCPELMNATNSWRARRGEKLIFRYI
;
A
#
# COMPACT_ATOMS: atom_id res chain seq x y z
N MET A 1 -10.15 -2.21 -33.48
CA MET A 1 -11.43 -2.16 -32.75
C MET A 1 -11.10 -1.90 -31.29
N SER A 2 -12.04 -1.37 -30.50
CA SER A 2 -11.86 -1.22 -29.06
C SER A 2 -12.23 -2.51 -28.31
N TYR A 3 -11.66 -2.66 -27.11
CA TYR A 3 -12.05 -3.68 -26.13
C TYR A 3 -11.83 -3.14 -24.72
N ASN A 4 -12.49 -3.76 -23.74
CA ASN A 4 -12.46 -3.33 -22.35
C ASN A 4 -11.41 -4.08 -21.54
N ASN A 5 -10.75 -3.36 -20.65
CA ASN A 5 -9.69 -3.83 -19.75
C ASN A 5 -10.06 -3.44 -18.30
N PRO A 6 -9.71 -4.23 -17.28
CA PRO A 6 -9.07 -5.55 -17.32
C PRO A 6 -9.97 -6.65 -17.89
N ILE A 7 -9.37 -7.60 -18.61
CA ILE A 7 -10.05 -8.80 -19.14
C ILE A 7 -10.48 -9.78 -18.06
N ILE A 8 -9.80 -9.79 -16.90
CA ILE A 8 -10.21 -10.54 -15.71
C ILE A 8 -10.18 -9.60 -14.50
N PRO A 9 -11.32 -8.95 -14.16
CA PRO A 9 -11.40 -7.93 -13.13
C PRO A 9 -11.45 -8.50 -11.70
N GLY A 10 -11.15 -7.64 -10.72
CA GLY A 10 -10.93 -8.04 -9.33
C GLY A 10 -9.59 -8.76 -9.15
N PHE A 11 -9.31 -9.16 -7.91
CA PHE A 11 -8.09 -9.84 -7.45
C PHE A 11 -7.67 -11.03 -8.36
N ASN A 12 -6.89 -10.75 -9.40
CA ASN A 12 -6.42 -11.67 -10.43
C ASN A 12 -5.02 -11.23 -10.89
N PRO A 13 -3.99 -11.42 -10.03
CA PRO A 13 -2.65 -10.91 -10.28
C PRO A 13 -1.75 -11.96 -10.92
N ASP A 14 -0.55 -11.53 -11.29
CA ASP A 14 0.56 -12.40 -11.71
C ASP A 14 0.12 -13.39 -12.82
N PRO A 15 -0.46 -12.89 -13.95
CA PRO A 15 -1.16 -13.73 -14.92
C PRO A 15 -0.19 -14.47 -15.85
N SER A 16 -0.29 -15.80 -15.88
CA SER A 16 0.38 -16.62 -16.89
C SER A 16 -0.63 -17.26 -17.84
N ILE A 17 -0.28 -17.35 -19.13
CA ILE A 17 -1.16 -17.76 -20.22
C ILE A 17 -0.53 -18.85 -21.10
N VAL A 18 -1.35 -19.76 -21.61
CA VAL A 18 -0.96 -20.72 -22.65
C VAL A 18 -2.07 -20.90 -23.69
N ARG A 19 -1.70 -21.06 -24.96
CA ARG A 19 -2.60 -21.52 -26.04
C ARG A 19 -2.40 -23.01 -26.27
N VAL A 20 -3.50 -23.75 -26.39
CA VAL A 20 -3.53 -25.12 -26.94
C VAL A 20 -4.54 -25.13 -28.09
N ASP A 21 -4.04 -25.34 -29.31
CA ASP A 21 -4.78 -25.22 -30.57
C ASP A 21 -5.53 -23.88 -30.74
N LYS A 22 -6.80 -23.84 -30.33
CA LYS A 22 -7.69 -22.67 -30.41
C LYS A 22 -8.15 -22.14 -29.04
N ASP A 23 -7.79 -22.84 -27.97
CA ASP A 23 -8.24 -22.60 -26.61
C ASP A 23 -7.11 -21.96 -25.81
N PHE A 24 -7.42 -20.89 -25.09
CA PHE A 24 -6.49 -20.16 -24.24
C PHE A 24 -6.81 -20.44 -22.77
N PHE A 25 -5.78 -20.73 -21.98
CA PHE A 25 -5.89 -20.97 -20.55
C PHE A 25 -5.00 -19.99 -19.79
N LEU A 26 -5.52 -19.40 -18.72
CA LEU A 26 -4.83 -18.39 -17.92
C LEU A 26 -4.97 -18.71 -16.43
N VAL A 27 -3.88 -18.57 -15.69
CA VAL A 27 -3.81 -18.79 -14.23
C VAL A 27 -3.32 -17.53 -13.50
N THR A 28 -3.72 -17.37 -12.24
CA THR A 28 -3.36 -16.22 -11.40
C THR A 28 -2.96 -16.66 -10.00
N SER A 29 -2.19 -15.83 -9.29
CA SER A 29 -1.87 -16.06 -7.88
C SER A 29 -3.12 -16.11 -6.97
N THR A 30 -2.99 -16.75 -5.80
CA THR A 30 -4.12 -16.96 -4.85
C THR A 30 -3.84 -16.65 -3.39
N PHE A 31 -2.58 -16.40 -3.02
CA PHE A 31 -2.15 -16.08 -1.66
C PHE A 31 -2.75 -17.05 -0.62
N GLU A 32 -3.39 -16.55 0.43
CA GLU A 32 -3.95 -17.36 1.52
C GLU A 32 -5.27 -18.06 1.19
N TYR A 33 -5.78 -17.96 -0.05
CA TYR A 33 -7.09 -18.50 -0.42
C TYR A 33 -7.05 -19.92 -0.99
N PHE A 34 -8.08 -20.70 -0.68
CA PHE A 34 -8.26 -22.10 -1.10
C PHE A 34 -9.68 -22.30 -1.69
N PRO A 35 -9.89 -23.04 -2.80
CA PRO A 35 -8.88 -23.72 -3.61
C PRO A 35 -7.94 -22.74 -4.32
N GLY A 36 -6.68 -23.15 -4.47
CA GLY A 36 -5.61 -22.34 -5.04
C GLY A 36 -5.51 -22.46 -6.56
N VAL A 37 -4.96 -21.43 -7.19
CA VAL A 37 -4.71 -21.32 -8.64
C VAL A 37 -5.99 -21.51 -9.47
N PRO A 38 -6.83 -20.47 -9.63
CA PRO A 38 -7.93 -20.48 -10.58
C PRO A 38 -7.42 -20.70 -12.00
N ILE A 39 -8.21 -21.42 -12.80
CA ILE A 39 -7.95 -21.65 -14.23
C ILE A 39 -9.07 -20.99 -15.01
N TYR A 40 -8.72 -19.97 -15.78
CA TYR A 40 -9.61 -19.27 -16.70
C TYR A 40 -9.44 -19.83 -18.12
N HIS A 41 -10.53 -19.89 -18.88
CA HIS A 41 -10.56 -20.32 -20.29
C HIS A 41 -11.18 -19.25 -21.18
N SER A 42 -10.65 -19.11 -22.41
CA SER A 42 -11.19 -18.29 -23.50
C SER A 42 -10.90 -18.91 -24.87
N GLN A 43 -11.63 -18.49 -25.92
CA GLN A 43 -11.33 -18.76 -27.34
C GLN A 43 -11.06 -17.48 -28.15
N ASP A 44 -11.13 -16.30 -27.52
CA ASP A 44 -11.06 -14.98 -28.18
C ASP A 44 -10.22 -13.93 -27.42
N LEU A 45 -9.58 -14.34 -26.31
CA LEU A 45 -8.82 -13.49 -25.37
C LEU A 45 -9.63 -12.42 -24.63
N ILE A 46 -10.95 -12.33 -24.87
CA ILE A 46 -11.84 -11.29 -24.32
C ILE A 46 -12.84 -11.87 -23.34
N GLN A 47 -13.60 -12.90 -23.74
CA GLN A 47 -14.53 -13.57 -22.84
C GLN A 47 -13.79 -14.68 -22.08
N TRP A 48 -13.55 -14.46 -20.78
CA TRP A 48 -12.92 -15.42 -19.89
C TRP A 48 -13.92 -16.07 -18.93
N THR A 49 -13.88 -17.40 -18.83
CA THR A 49 -14.70 -18.20 -17.91
C THR A 49 -13.80 -18.90 -16.90
N LEU A 50 -14.08 -18.76 -15.60
CA LEU A 50 -13.42 -19.55 -14.56
C LEU A 50 -13.92 -21.00 -14.61
N ILE A 51 -13.09 -21.94 -15.07
CA ILE A 51 -13.48 -23.35 -15.28
C ILE A 51 -13.18 -24.25 -14.07
N GLY A 52 -12.25 -23.88 -13.20
CA GLY A 52 -11.87 -24.67 -12.05
C GLY A 52 -10.61 -24.15 -11.36
N HIS A 53 -9.97 -25.03 -10.57
CA HIS A 53 -8.77 -24.74 -9.81
C HIS A 53 -7.77 -25.90 -9.88
N ALA A 54 -6.47 -25.62 -9.77
CA ALA A 54 -5.44 -26.66 -9.77
C ALA A 54 -5.16 -27.26 -8.39
N LEU A 55 -5.24 -26.45 -7.32
CA LEU A 55 -4.93 -26.85 -5.94
C LEU A 55 -6.21 -26.99 -5.12
N THR A 56 -6.87 -28.15 -5.24
CA THR A 56 -8.18 -28.45 -4.67
C THR A 56 -8.14 -29.45 -3.50
N ARG A 57 -6.97 -30.00 -3.17
CA ARG A 57 -6.79 -31.02 -2.12
C ARG A 57 -5.72 -30.61 -1.08
N PRO A 58 -5.87 -31.00 0.20
CA PRO A 58 -4.81 -30.83 1.20
C PRO A 58 -3.49 -31.56 0.86
N SER A 59 -3.53 -32.62 0.06
CA SER A 59 -2.34 -33.31 -0.48
C SER A 59 -1.55 -32.45 -1.48
N GLN A 60 -2.19 -31.45 -2.07
CA GLN A 60 -1.56 -30.53 -3.01
C GLN A 60 -1.02 -29.28 -2.32
N LEU A 61 -1.81 -28.69 -1.42
CA LEU A 61 -1.34 -27.58 -0.59
C LEU A 61 -2.14 -27.45 0.72
N GLN A 62 -1.40 -27.28 1.82
CA GLN A 62 -1.97 -27.06 3.15
C GLN A 62 -1.57 -25.67 3.68
N ILE A 63 -2.43 -24.68 3.45
CA ILE A 63 -2.28 -23.31 3.96
C ILE A 63 -2.78 -23.30 5.41
N HIS A 64 -1.88 -23.10 6.39
CA HIS A 64 -2.20 -23.17 7.83
C HIS A 64 -2.54 -21.82 8.46
N THR A 65 -1.56 -20.91 8.51
CA THR A 65 -1.62 -19.56 9.09
C THR A 65 -0.55 -18.67 8.44
N PRO A 66 -0.65 -18.37 7.12
CA PRO A 66 0.26 -17.42 6.49
C PRO A 66 0.10 -16.03 7.10
N GLU A 67 1.16 -15.22 7.03
CA GLU A 67 1.04 -13.78 7.20
C GLU A 67 0.30 -13.19 5.96
N PRO A 68 -0.37 -12.02 6.07
CA PRO A 68 -1.07 -11.41 4.93
C PRO A 68 -0.18 -11.27 3.69
N GLY A 69 -0.69 -11.65 2.52
CA GLY A 69 0.12 -11.74 1.30
C GLY A 69 1.09 -12.93 1.25
N GLY A 70 1.06 -13.84 2.21
CA GLY A 70 1.64 -15.18 2.10
C GLY A 70 0.70 -16.16 1.35
N GLY A 71 1.04 -17.44 1.36
CA GLY A 71 0.39 -18.47 0.55
C GLY A 71 0.88 -18.45 -0.90
N VAL A 72 0.03 -18.82 -1.85
CA VAL A 72 0.39 -19.06 -3.26
C VAL A 72 0.68 -17.76 -4.02
N TRP A 73 1.95 -17.52 -4.35
CA TRP A 73 2.40 -16.36 -5.13
C TRP A 73 2.16 -16.57 -6.64
N ALA A 74 2.91 -15.89 -7.52
CA ALA A 74 2.77 -16.05 -8.96
C ALA A 74 2.79 -17.52 -9.39
N THR A 75 2.00 -17.84 -10.41
CA THR A 75 1.87 -19.20 -10.91
C THR A 75 1.94 -19.22 -12.41
N THR A 76 2.76 -20.12 -12.94
CA THR A 76 3.02 -20.20 -14.38
C THR A 76 2.31 -21.41 -14.97
N ILE A 77 1.62 -21.24 -16.10
CA ILE A 77 1.02 -22.34 -16.86
C ILE A 77 1.79 -22.60 -18.15
N ARG A 78 2.16 -23.86 -18.38
CA ARG A 78 2.86 -24.32 -19.58
C ARG A 78 2.24 -25.61 -20.09
N TYR A 79 2.32 -25.85 -21.40
CA TYR A 79 1.81 -27.06 -22.04
C TYR A 79 2.91 -27.70 -22.89
N HIS A 80 3.19 -28.98 -22.63
CA HIS A 80 4.21 -29.73 -23.37
C HIS A 80 3.74 -31.15 -23.64
N LYS A 81 3.75 -31.54 -24.93
CA LYS A 81 3.49 -32.93 -25.40
C LYS A 81 2.26 -33.60 -24.78
N GLY A 82 1.13 -32.88 -24.70
CA GLY A 82 -0.14 -33.39 -24.18
C GLY A 82 -0.38 -33.19 -22.68
N VAL A 83 0.57 -32.59 -21.96
CA VAL A 83 0.51 -32.37 -20.51
C VAL A 83 0.52 -30.88 -20.18
N TYR A 84 -0.43 -30.45 -19.36
CA TYR A 84 -0.45 -29.14 -18.72
C TYR A 84 0.35 -29.21 -17.43
N TYR A 85 1.21 -28.21 -17.23
CA TYR A 85 2.00 -27.99 -16.01
C TYR A 85 1.55 -26.66 -15.41
N ILE A 86 1.23 -26.66 -14.12
CA ILE A 86 1.06 -25.45 -13.32
C ILE A 86 2.17 -25.43 -12.28
N ILE A 87 2.98 -24.38 -12.32
CA ILE A 87 4.12 -24.15 -11.45
C ILE A 87 3.73 -23.08 -10.42
N ALA A 88 4.14 -23.24 -9.16
CA ALA A 88 3.82 -22.31 -8.08
C ALA A 88 4.85 -22.36 -6.93
N ALA A 89 4.84 -21.33 -6.09
CA ALA A 89 5.47 -21.34 -4.77
C ALA A 89 4.49 -20.83 -3.69
N SER A 90 4.62 -21.32 -2.46
CA SER A 90 3.72 -20.94 -1.35
C SER A 90 4.49 -20.45 -0.12
N PHE A 91 4.53 -19.14 0.09
CA PHE A 91 5.16 -18.53 1.26
C PHE A 91 4.41 -18.83 2.56
N GLN A 92 5.10 -19.28 3.61
CA GLN A 92 4.50 -19.41 4.95
C GLN A 92 4.58 -18.11 5.76
N ARG A 93 5.60 -17.27 5.51
CA ARG A 93 5.85 -15.97 6.16
C ARG A 93 6.53 -15.03 5.19
N TYR A 94 6.25 -13.73 5.27
CA TYR A 94 6.85 -12.72 4.41
C TYR A 94 7.09 -11.42 5.18
N ARG A 95 8.35 -11.19 5.57
CA ARG A 95 8.77 -10.09 6.44
C ARG A 95 9.81 -9.20 5.76
N PRO A 96 9.43 -8.46 4.70
CA PRO A 96 10.39 -7.66 3.93
C PRO A 96 11.10 -6.58 4.77
N GLN A 97 10.50 -6.15 5.89
CA GLN A 97 11.01 -5.12 6.80
C GLN A 97 11.99 -5.65 7.88
N GLN A 98 12.12 -6.96 8.08
CA GLN A 98 12.94 -7.57 9.16
C GLN A 98 14.03 -8.51 8.64
N ASP A 99 14.12 -8.68 7.32
CA ASP A 99 14.97 -9.65 6.60
C ASP A 99 14.78 -11.14 6.95
N ASP A 100 13.74 -11.45 7.72
CA ASP A 100 13.33 -12.79 8.14
C ASP A 100 12.54 -13.50 7.01
N ARG A 101 13.26 -13.84 5.93
CA ARG A 101 12.67 -14.48 4.73
C ARG A 101 12.80 -16.00 4.77
N VAL A 102 11.71 -16.66 5.18
CA VAL A 102 11.51 -18.09 4.94
C VAL A 102 11.23 -18.30 3.45
N TRP A 103 12.22 -18.81 2.72
CA TRP A 103 12.10 -19.09 1.29
C TRP A 103 11.28 -20.35 1.04
N PRO A 104 10.23 -20.29 0.20
CA PRO A 104 9.54 -21.49 -0.25
C PRO A 104 10.42 -22.26 -1.25
N GLN A 105 10.20 -23.58 -1.28
CA GLN A 105 10.52 -24.38 -2.46
C GLN A 105 9.40 -24.21 -3.47
N GLY A 106 9.77 -24.02 -4.75
CA GLY A 106 8.80 -24.11 -5.83
C GLY A 106 8.30 -25.53 -5.99
N PHE A 107 7.16 -25.70 -6.64
CA PHE A 107 6.63 -27.00 -7.02
C PHE A 107 5.84 -26.89 -8.31
N TYR A 108 5.55 -28.04 -8.93
CA TYR A 108 4.59 -28.10 -10.01
C TYR A 108 3.56 -29.23 -9.80
N VAL A 109 2.34 -28.99 -10.29
CA VAL A 109 1.30 -30.01 -10.48
C VAL A 109 1.02 -30.16 -11.97
N LYS A 110 0.57 -31.35 -12.41
CA LYS A 110 0.31 -31.61 -13.84
C LYS A 110 -1.00 -32.37 -14.08
N THR A 111 -1.56 -32.22 -15.28
CA THR A 111 -2.69 -33.01 -15.79
C THR A 111 -2.66 -33.14 -17.32
N THR A 112 -3.37 -34.13 -17.86
CA THR A 112 -3.74 -34.22 -19.29
C THR A 112 -5.16 -33.71 -19.57
N ASP A 113 -5.94 -33.37 -18.54
CA ASP A 113 -7.34 -32.93 -18.63
C ASP A 113 -7.57 -31.68 -17.75
N ILE A 114 -7.29 -30.51 -18.32
CA ILE A 114 -7.40 -29.21 -17.64
C ILE A 114 -8.85 -28.84 -17.23
N TRP A 115 -9.86 -29.48 -17.83
CA TRP A 115 -11.28 -29.25 -17.57
C TRP A 115 -11.78 -29.91 -16.28
N ASN A 116 -10.94 -30.72 -15.64
CA ASN A 116 -11.32 -31.59 -14.54
C ASN A 116 -10.37 -31.42 -13.36
N GLU A 117 -10.75 -30.54 -12.43
CA GLU A 117 -9.99 -30.16 -11.21
C GLU A 117 -9.44 -31.33 -10.37
N LYS A 118 -9.98 -32.54 -10.56
CA LYS A 118 -9.60 -33.76 -9.82
C LYS A 118 -8.41 -34.51 -10.43
N THR A 119 -8.03 -34.19 -11.66
CA THR A 119 -6.97 -34.89 -12.41
C THR A 119 -5.58 -34.34 -12.15
N TRP A 120 -5.49 -33.11 -11.61
CA TRP A 120 -4.22 -32.50 -11.19
C TRP A 120 -3.50 -33.38 -10.18
N SER A 121 -2.23 -33.68 -10.46
CA SER A 121 -1.37 -34.48 -9.59
C SER A 121 -1.21 -33.85 -8.20
N ASP A 122 -0.70 -34.64 -7.26
CA ASP A 122 0.01 -34.08 -6.11
C ASP A 122 1.35 -33.45 -6.57
N PRO A 123 1.92 -32.50 -5.82
CA PRO A 123 3.05 -31.69 -6.26
C PRO A 123 4.37 -32.46 -6.32
N ILE A 124 5.18 -32.14 -7.32
CA ILE A 124 6.62 -32.44 -7.35
C ILE A 124 7.34 -31.12 -7.02
N TYR A 125 8.06 -31.11 -5.90
CA TYR A 125 8.81 -29.94 -5.42
C TYR A 125 10.18 -29.85 -6.09
N PHE A 126 10.64 -28.62 -6.32
CA PHE A 126 11.99 -28.34 -6.77
C PHE A 126 12.95 -28.19 -5.58
N ASP A 127 14.20 -28.60 -5.76
CA ASP A 127 15.28 -28.30 -4.81
C ASP A 127 15.69 -26.82 -4.84
N GLN A 128 15.58 -26.16 -6.01
CA GLN A 128 15.77 -24.72 -6.18
C GLN A 128 14.67 -23.92 -5.47
N VAL A 129 15.05 -23.25 -4.37
CA VAL A 129 14.22 -22.31 -3.63
C VAL A 129 13.88 -21.06 -4.46
N GLY A 130 12.84 -20.33 -4.04
CA GLY A 130 12.45 -19.05 -4.64
C GLY A 130 10.96 -18.95 -4.91
N PHE A 131 10.59 -17.94 -5.69
CA PHE A 131 9.23 -17.72 -6.20
C PHE A 131 9.29 -17.36 -7.70
N ASP A 132 8.14 -17.12 -8.33
CA ASP A 132 7.99 -16.81 -9.75
C ASP A 132 8.72 -17.82 -10.66
N GLN A 133 8.47 -19.11 -10.44
CA GLN A 133 9.09 -20.18 -11.21
C GLN A 133 8.43 -20.40 -12.57
N ASP A 134 9.25 -20.59 -13.61
CA ASP A 134 8.83 -20.98 -14.96
C ASP A 134 9.66 -22.18 -15.46
N LEU A 135 9.06 -22.99 -16.34
CA LEU A 135 9.69 -24.11 -17.02
C LEU A 135 9.78 -23.81 -18.53
N PHE A 136 11.02 -23.69 -19.02
CA PHE A 136 11.30 -23.56 -20.45
C PHE A 136 11.87 -24.87 -20.99
N TRP A 137 11.25 -25.39 -22.06
CA TRP A 137 11.75 -26.54 -22.83
C TRP A 137 12.43 -26.03 -24.09
N ASP A 138 13.71 -26.34 -24.27
CA ASP A 138 14.46 -25.99 -25.48
C ASP A 138 14.37 -27.09 -26.56
N ASP A 139 14.80 -26.79 -27.79
CA ASP A 139 14.69 -27.66 -28.96
C ASP A 139 15.49 -28.97 -28.83
N ASP A 140 16.53 -28.99 -27.98
CA ASP A 140 17.33 -30.19 -27.68
C ASP A 140 16.63 -31.13 -26.67
N GLY A 141 15.52 -30.69 -26.07
CA GLY A 141 14.79 -31.40 -25.03
C GLY A 141 15.24 -31.11 -23.59
N THR A 142 16.24 -30.23 -23.39
CA THR A 142 16.65 -29.74 -22.07
C THR A 142 15.51 -28.93 -21.45
N VAL A 143 15.24 -29.19 -20.16
CA VAL A 143 14.28 -28.41 -19.37
C VAL A 143 15.04 -27.49 -18.43
N TYR A 144 14.73 -26.20 -18.53
CA TYR A 144 15.26 -25.15 -17.67
C TYR A 144 14.20 -24.70 -16.66
N LEU A 145 14.64 -24.46 -15.42
CA LEU A 145 13.85 -23.87 -14.34
C LEU A 145 14.44 -22.51 -14.00
N SER A 146 13.72 -21.43 -14.32
CA SER A 146 14.01 -20.09 -13.79
C SER A 146 13.30 -19.88 -12.47
N SER A 147 13.95 -19.20 -11.52
CA SER A 147 13.41 -18.84 -10.20
C SER A 147 13.88 -17.45 -9.78
N THR A 148 13.02 -16.72 -9.08
CA THR A 148 13.37 -15.49 -8.37
C THR A 148 13.79 -15.80 -6.94
N TYR A 149 15.02 -15.43 -6.56
CA TYR A 149 15.45 -15.38 -5.16
C TYR A 149 16.57 -14.38 -4.92
N ARG A 150 16.96 -14.16 -3.65
CA ARG A 150 18.04 -13.22 -3.31
C ARG A 150 19.40 -13.75 -3.75
N LYS A 151 20.25 -12.85 -4.27
CA LYS A 151 21.65 -13.14 -4.59
C LYS A 151 22.41 -13.70 -3.37
N ILE A 152 23.10 -14.83 -3.55
CA ILE A 152 23.89 -15.50 -2.50
C ILE A 152 25.02 -14.60 -1.98
N GLN A 153 25.54 -13.71 -2.85
CA GLN A 153 26.46 -12.63 -2.49
C GLN A 153 25.65 -11.31 -2.52
N PRO A 154 25.29 -10.72 -1.37
CA PRO A 154 24.44 -9.54 -1.33
C PRO A 154 25.15 -8.30 -1.88
N THR A 155 24.40 -7.43 -2.54
CA THR A 155 24.92 -6.13 -2.99
C THR A 155 25.27 -5.24 -1.79
N ILE A 156 26.53 -4.80 -1.69
CA ILE A 156 26.98 -3.88 -0.62
C ILE A 156 26.16 -2.59 -0.67
N GLY A 157 25.47 -2.28 0.44
CA GLY A 157 24.65 -1.07 0.57
C GLY A 157 23.28 -1.11 -0.12
N ALA A 158 22.85 -2.25 -0.69
CA ALA A 158 21.50 -2.35 -1.24
C ALA A 158 20.43 -2.32 -0.15
N LYS A 159 19.31 -1.67 -0.47
CA LYS A 159 18.10 -1.68 0.37
C LYS A 159 17.40 -3.03 0.25
N LEU A 160 16.65 -3.40 1.28
CA LEU A 160 16.00 -4.70 1.46
C LEU A 160 15.07 -5.12 0.28
N LYS A 161 15.60 -5.76 -0.75
CA LYS A 161 14.96 -6.79 -1.62
C LYS A 161 16.08 -7.66 -2.21
N ASP A 162 16.94 -7.09 -3.07
CA ASP A 162 18.12 -7.73 -3.71
C ASP A 162 17.77 -9.06 -4.42
N PHE A 163 16.60 -9.09 -5.06
CA PHE A 163 16.09 -10.22 -5.83
C PHE A 163 16.69 -10.24 -7.24
N ALA A 164 17.04 -11.44 -7.70
CA ALA A 164 17.58 -11.69 -9.03
C ALA A 164 17.05 -13.01 -9.59
N ILE A 165 17.02 -13.09 -10.92
CA ILE A 165 16.63 -14.30 -11.64
C ILE A 165 17.83 -15.23 -11.72
N HIS A 166 17.61 -16.46 -11.27
CA HIS A 166 18.54 -17.57 -11.39
C HIS A 166 17.91 -18.67 -12.23
N ILE A 167 18.73 -19.44 -12.94
CA ILE A 167 18.28 -20.55 -13.80
C ILE A 167 19.13 -21.79 -13.56
N CYS A 168 18.49 -22.95 -13.52
CA CYS A 168 19.15 -24.25 -13.58
C CYS A 168 18.51 -25.11 -14.68
N THR A 169 19.08 -26.27 -14.97
CA THR A 169 18.40 -27.36 -15.68
C THR A 169 17.76 -28.29 -14.65
N VAL A 170 16.62 -28.93 -14.96
CA VAL A 170 15.83 -29.71 -14.00
C VAL A 170 15.40 -31.07 -14.56
N ASP A 171 15.42 -32.12 -13.74
CA ASP A 171 14.69 -33.36 -14.02
C ASP A 171 13.25 -33.24 -13.49
N LEU A 172 12.27 -33.22 -14.40
CA LEU A 172 10.86 -33.15 -14.00
C LEU A 172 10.32 -34.43 -13.36
N ALA A 173 11.00 -35.57 -13.45
CA ALA A 173 10.55 -36.80 -12.80
C ALA A 173 10.77 -36.75 -11.27
N THR A 174 11.86 -36.12 -10.81
CA THR A 174 12.21 -35.98 -9.40
C THR A 174 12.08 -34.57 -8.83
N GLY A 175 12.11 -33.53 -9.68
CA GLY A 175 12.16 -32.12 -9.29
C GLY A 175 13.58 -31.60 -9.01
N ASN A 176 14.61 -32.45 -9.09
CA ASN A 176 15.99 -32.06 -8.75
C ASN A 176 16.67 -31.27 -9.87
N SER A 177 17.51 -30.31 -9.48
CA SER A 177 18.39 -29.56 -10.37
C SER A 177 19.49 -30.46 -10.93
N THR A 178 19.64 -30.50 -12.25
CA THR A 178 20.68 -31.26 -12.96
C THR A 178 21.91 -30.41 -13.30
N SER A 179 21.90 -29.11 -12.97
CA SER A 179 23.05 -28.21 -13.01
C SER A 179 23.01 -27.18 -11.87
N ALA A 180 24.15 -26.54 -11.59
CA ALA A 180 24.22 -25.50 -10.56
C ALA A 180 23.45 -24.23 -11.00
N PRO A 181 22.65 -23.61 -10.11
CA PRO A 181 21.92 -22.38 -10.43
C PRO A 181 22.85 -21.24 -10.86
N LYS A 182 22.55 -20.63 -12.01
CA LYS A 182 23.26 -19.48 -12.58
C LYS A 182 22.40 -18.23 -12.47
N LEU A 183 22.92 -17.16 -11.85
CA LEU A 183 22.30 -15.83 -11.93
C LEU A 183 22.35 -15.34 -13.39
N ILE A 184 21.20 -14.97 -13.95
CA ILE A 184 21.06 -14.51 -15.34
C ILE A 184 20.54 -13.07 -15.48
N ARG A 185 19.78 -12.54 -14.52
CA ARG A 185 19.33 -11.14 -14.52
C ARG A 185 19.25 -10.57 -13.12
N GLU A 186 19.84 -9.39 -12.93
CA GLU A 186 19.65 -8.52 -11.77
C GLU A 186 19.19 -7.14 -12.24
N SER A 187 18.37 -6.46 -11.44
CA SER A 187 17.86 -5.11 -11.73
C SER A 187 18.61 -4.03 -10.94
N SER A 188 18.78 -2.86 -11.54
CA SER A 188 19.24 -1.65 -10.84
C SER A 188 18.26 -1.15 -9.77
N SER A 189 17.01 -1.64 -9.78
CA SER A 189 16.02 -1.41 -8.71
C SER A 189 16.25 -2.28 -7.46
N GLY A 190 17.11 -3.31 -7.54
CA GLY A 190 17.21 -4.36 -6.53
C GLY A 190 16.08 -5.40 -6.59
N VAL A 191 15.23 -5.34 -7.62
CA VAL A 191 14.15 -6.30 -7.90
C VAL A 191 14.15 -6.67 -9.38
N ALA A 192 14.61 -7.88 -9.70
CA ALA A 192 14.15 -8.60 -10.87
C ALA A 192 13.37 -9.84 -10.40
N GLU A 193 12.12 -9.96 -10.85
CA GLU A 193 11.16 -11.02 -10.52
C GLU A 193 10.33 -11.40 -11.77
N GLY A 194 9.30 -12.25 -11.67
CA GLY A 194 8.39 -12.59 -12.77
C GLY A 194 9.08 -13.06 -14.06
N SER A 195 10.03 -14.02 -13.98
CA SER A 195 10.86 -14.38 -15.13
C SER A 195 10.22 -15.40 -16.08
N HIS A 196 10.06 -15.02 -17.34
CA HIS A 196 9.58 -15.91 -18.40
C HIS A 196 10.59 -16.03 -19.54
N ILE A 197 10.84 -17.27 -20.00
CA ILE A 197 11.79 -17.58 -21.08
C ILE A 197 11.08 -18.33 -22.20
N PHE A 198 11.23 -17.84 -23.43
CA PHE A 198 10.80 -18.55 -24.64
C PHE A 198 11.75 -18.28 -25.81
N LYS A 199 11.58 -19.06 -26.87
CA LYS A 199 12.40 -19.02 -28.09
C LYS A 199 11.56 -18.55 -29.28
N ARG A 200 12.07 -17.60 -30.07
CA ARG A 200 11.43 -17.12 -31.30
C ARG A 200 12.49 -16.82 -32.34
N GLY A 201 12.46 -17.57 -33.45
CA GLY A 201 13.51 -17.51 -34.47
C GLY A 201 14.86 -17.96 -33.92
N ARG A 202 15.91 -17.16 -34.13
CA ARG A 202 17.27 -17.42 -33.62
C ARG A 202 17.52 -16.95 -32.18
N TYR A 203 16.51 -16.39 -31.53
CA TYR A 203 16.64 -15.74 -30.23
C TYR A 203 15.90 -16.51 -29.13
N TRP A 204 16.59 -16.69 -28.00
CA TRP A 204 15.92 -16.82 -26.70
C TRP A 204 15.61 -15.43 -26.17
N TYR A 205 14.44 -15.25 -25.56
CA TYR A 205 14.06 -14.02 -24.86
C TYR A 205 13.89 -14.32 -23.38
N LEU A 206 14.26 -13.35 -22.53
CA LEU A 206 14.04 -13.33 -21.10
C LEU A 206 13.24 -12.07 -20.75
N PHE A 207 11.99 -12.27 -20.35
CA PHE A 207 11.11 -11.25 -19.79
C PHE A 207 11.22 -11.27 -18.27
N THR A 208 11.10 -10.11 -17.63
CA THR A 208 11.21 -9.94 -16.17
C THR A 208 10.44 -8.71 -15.69
N ALA A 209 9.64 -8.89 -14.65
CA ALA A 209 9.10 -7.81 -13.84
C ALA A 209 10.23 -7.14 -13.03
N GLU A 210 10.26 -5.81 -13.02
CA GLU A 210 11.26 -5.04 -12.26
C GLU A 210 10.67 -3.82 -11.56
N GLY A 211 11.33 -3.39 -10.48
CA GLY A 211 10.90 -2.27 -9.64
C GLY A 211 9.96 -2.65 -8.49
N GLY A 212 9.51 -3.91 -8.44
CA GLY A 212 8.51 -4.42 -7.50
C GLY A 212 7.08 -4.09 -7.93
N THR A 213 6.13 -4.94 -7.56
CA THR A 213 4.69 -4.83 -7.92
C THR A 213 3.96 -3.58 -7.34
N GLU A 214 4.69 -2.71 -6.64
CA GLU A 214 4.23 -1.39 -6.19
C GLU A 214 4.35 -0.33 -7.31
N SER A 215 4.42 0.96 -6.97
CA SER A 215 4.53 2.07 -7.96
C SER A 215 5.80 2.06 -8.82
N GLY A 216 6.77 1.21 -8.49
CA GLY A 216 7.98 0.97 -9.29
C GLY A 216 7.76 0.08 -10.52
N HIS A 217 6.67 -0.70 -10.56
CA HIS A 217 6.49 -1.85 -11.45
C HIS A 217 6.69 -1.50 -12.93
N SER A 218 7.40 -2.39 -13.63
CA SER A 218 7.74 -2.30 -15.04
C SER A 218 8.04 -3.68 -15.60
N GLU A 219 7.87 -3.83 -16.92
CA GLU A 219 8.26 -5.02 -17.65
C GLU A 219 9.56 -4.76 -18.43
N TRP A 220 10.47 -5.74 -18.46
CA TRP A 220 11.74 -5.68 -19.19
C TRP A 220 11.89 -6.86 -20.14
N VAL A 221 12.56 -6.64 -21.27
CA VAL A 221 12.93 -7.73 -22.20
C VAL A 221 14.42 -7.75 -22.47
N ASN A 222 14.96 -8.96 -22.57
CA ASN A 222 16.35 -9.23 -22.91
C ASN A 222 16.37 -10.38 -23.93
N ARG A 223 17.41 -10.51 -24.77
CA ARG A 223 17.53 -11.63 -25.72
C ARG A 223 18.94 -12.19 -25.82
N SER A 224 19.08 -13.43 -26.29
CA SER A 224 20.38 -14.06 -26.57
C SER A 224 20.32 -14.85 -27.88
N GLU A 225 21.43 -14.88 -28.61
CA GLU A 225 21.65 -15.74 -29.78
C GLU A 225 22.44 -17.01 -29.42
N VAL A 226 22.84 -17.18 -28.15
CA VAL A 226 23.81 -18.21 -27.71
C VAL A 226 23.15 -19.32 -26.90
N SER A 227 22.36 -18.97 -25.87
CA SER A 227 21.72 -19.94 -24.97
C SER A 227 20.67 -19.26 -24.07
N PRO A 228 19.77 -20.02 -23.42
CA PRO A 228 18.92 -19.51 -22.32
C PRO A 228 19.73 -19.22 -21.04
N LEU A 229 21.06 -19.43 -21.04
CA LEU A 229 21.98 -18.99 -20.00
C LEU A 229 22.64 -17.63 -20.33
N GLY A 230 22.24 -16.99 -21.44
CA GLY A 230 22.86 -15.76 -21.95
C GLY A 230 24.18 -16.02 -22.72
N PRO A 231 25.03 -14.99 -22.91
CA PRO A 231 24.87 -13.60 -22.42
C PRO A 231 23.63 -12.92 -23.01
N TRP A 232 23.09 -11.95 -22.27
CA TRP A 232 21.84 -11.27 -22.61
C TRP A 232 22.09 -9.86 -23.15
N GLU A 233 21.59 -9.59 -24.35
CA GLU A 233 21.41 -8.26 -24.93
C GLU A 233 20.18 -7.61 -24.28
N LEU A 234 20.30 -6.38 -23.78
CA LEU A 234 19.17 -5.62 -23.23
C LEU A 234 18.29 -5.08 -24.37
N GLY A 235 16.96 -5.13 -24.21
CA GLY A 235 16.02 -4.48 -25.11
C GLY A 235 16.31 -2.97 -25.27
N PRO A 236 16.36 -2.42 -26.49
CA PRO A 236 16.79 -1.04 -26.75
C PRO A 236 15.80 0.01 -26.22
N ASN A 237 14.54 -0.40 -25.99
CA ASN A 237 13.47 0.45 -25.47
C ASN A 237 13.13 0.14 -23.99
N ASN A 238 14.03 -0.51 -23.23
CA ASN A 238 13.75 -0.91 -21.86
C ASN A 238 13.58 0.30 -20.90
N PRO A 239 12.65 0.25 -19.90
CA PRO A 239 11.68 -0.82 -19.65
C PRO A 239 10.66 -0.96 -20.79
N LEU A 240 10.48 -2.19 -21.28
CA LEU A 240 9.56 -2.51 -22.38
C LEU A 240 8.14 -2.00 -22.10
N TRP A 241 7.70 -2.06 -20.83
CA TRP A 241 6.46 -1.42 -20.44
C TRP A 241 6.48 -0.79 -19.04
N ARG A 242 5.81 0.38 -18.88
CA ARG A 242 5.46 0.98 -17.58
C ARG A 242 4.35 2.05 -17.68
N ASN A 243 3.24 1.86 -16.98
CA ASN A 243 2.32 2.93 -16.59
C ASN A 243 2.88 3.74 -15.40
N GLY A 244 2.54 5.03 -15.33
CA GLY A 244 2.93 5.95 -14.27
C GLY A 244 1.85 6.14 -13.19
N VAL A 245 2.24 6.74 -12.06
CA VAL A 245 1.38 6.98 -10.87
C VAL A 245 0.27 8.05 -11.05
N GLN A 246 -0.05 8.37 -12.30
CA GLN A 246 -1.12 9.30 -12.70
C GLN A 246 -1.98 8.75 -13.85
N ASP A 247 -1.64 7.57 -14.37
CA ASP A 247 -2.45 6.86 -15.36
C ASP A 247 -3.65 6.19 -14.63
N GLU A 248 -4.76 5.93 -15.35
CA GLU A 248 -5.96 5.27 -14.79
C GLU A 248 -5.76 3.78 -14.45
N VAL A 249 -4.78 3.15 -15.09
CA VAL A 249 -4.24 1.83 -14.75
C VAL A 249 -2.82 2.05 -14.22
N GLN A 250 -2.48 1.49 -13.06
CA GLN A 250 -1.15 1.68 -12.46
C GLN A 250 -0.48 0.32 -12.14
N ASN A 251 0.78 0.37 -11.67
CA ASN A 251 1.61 -0.78 -11.29
C ASN A 251 1.64 -1.91 -12.34
N THR A 252 1.78 -1.57 -13.63
CA THR A 252 1.73 -2.53 -14.74
C THR A 252 3.04 -3.30 -14.93
N GLY A 253 2.97 -4.62 -15.04
CA GLY A 253 4.13 -5.51 -15.29
C GLY A 253 3.77 -6.98 -15.05
N HIS A 254 4.77 -7.84 -14.87
CA HIS A 254 4.62 -9.28 -14.66
C HIS A 254 3.88 -9.92 -15.84
N ALA A 255 4.50 -9.81 -17.02
CA ALA A 255 3.89 -10.09 -18.31
C ALA A 255 4.20 -11.49 -18.85
N ASP A 256 3.17 -12.22 -19.26
CA ASP A 256 3.31 -13.47 -20.02
C ASP A 256 2.68 -13.32 -21.42
N LEU A 257 3.22 -14.03 -22.42
CA LEU A 257 2.94 -13.75 -23.84
C LEU A 257 2.19 -14.89 -24.53
N VAL A 258 1.35 -14.54 -25.50
CA VAL A 258 0.69 -15.53 -26.37
C VAL A 258 0.56 -15.04 -27.81
N GLU A 259 0.64 -16.00 -28.74
CA GLU A 259 0.25 -15.82 -30.14
C GLU A 259 -1.17 -16.38 -30.34
N ASP A 260 -2.04 -15.63 -31.00
CA ASP A 260 -3.42 -16.05 -31.26
C ASP A 260 -3.59 -16.94 -32.52
N THR A 261 -4.80 -17.42 -32.74
CA THR A 261 -5.17 -18.31 -33.87
C THR A 261 -5.03 -17.69 -35.26
N LYS A 262 -4.66 -16.41 -35.36
CA LYS A 262 -4.38 -15.67 -36.61
C LYS A 262 -2.91 -15.23 -36.71
N GLY A 263 -2.06 -15.61 -35.75
CA GLY A 263 -0.64 -15.22 -35.68
C GLY A 263 -0.40 -13.82 -35.09
N GLN A 264 -1.40 -13.20 -34.44
CA GLN A 264 -1.23 -11.90 -33.79
C GLN A 264 -0.72 -12.11 -32.36
N TRP A 265 0.20 -11.27 -31.92
CA TRP A 265 0.84 -11.42 -30.61
C TRP A 265 0.19 -10.50 -29.57
N TRP A 266 0.11 -11.01 -28.35
CA TRP A 266 -0.54 -10.37 -27.21
C TRP A 266 0.30 -10.60 -25.95
N ALA A 267 0.23 -9.65 -25.01
CA ALA A 267 0.69 -9.84 -23.64
C ALA A 267 -0.49 -9.79 -22.68
N VAL A 268 -0.50 -10.66 -21.68
CA VAL A 268 -1.27 -10.44 -20.45
C VAL A 268 -0.35 -9.85 -19.40
N VAL A 269 -0.83 -8.86 -18.65
CA VAL A 269 -0.07 -8.17 -17.59
C VAL A 269 -0.96 -7.97 -16.37
N LEU A 270 -0.38 -7.87 -15.18
CA LEU A 270 -1.14 -7.36 -14.04
C LEU A 270 -1.18 -5.82 -14.06
N GLY A 271 -2.19 -5.24 -13.43
CA GLY A 271 -2.28 -3.81 -13.14
C GLY A 271 -3.27 -3.54 -12.01
N VAL A 272 -3.40 -2.28 -11.58
CA VAL A 272 -4.37 -1.85 -10.55
C VAL A 272 -5.25 -0.71 -11.07
N ARG A 273 -6.52 -0.66 -10.62
CA ARG A 273 -7.46 0.46 -10.87
C ARG A 273 -7.71 1.25 -9.58
N PRO A 274 -6.81 2.19 -9.21
CA PRO A 274 -7.00 3.06 -8.06
C PRO A 274 -8.17 4.03 -8.29
N SER A 275 -8.76 4.54 -7.21
CA SER A 275 -9.87 5.51 -7.30
C SER A 275 -9.36 6.93 -7.08
N ARG A 276 -9.67 7.86 -8.00
CA ARG A 276 -9.27 9.27 -7.83
C ARG A 276 -10.27 10.05 -6.98
N LYS A 277 -9.76 10.79 -6.00
CA LYS A 277 -10.52 11.59 -5.03
C LYS A 277 -9.86 12.96 -4.89
N GLY A 278 -10.42 13.97 -5.58
CA GLY A 278 -9.72 15.23 -5.83
C GLY A 278 -8.40 14.98 -6.59
N ASP A 279 -7.30 15.54 -6.09
CA ASP A 279 -5.94 15.34 -6.63
C ASP A 279 -5.12 14.29 -5.87
N THR A 280 -5.79 13.31 -5.28
CA THR A 280 -5.19 12.12 -4.65
C THR A 280 -5.79 10.84 -5.20
N TRP A 281 -4.96 9.81 -5.35
CA TRP A 281 -5.41 8.44 -5.64
C TRP A 281 -5.56 7.68 -4.32
N GLU A 282 -6.69 7.01 -4.13
CA GLU A 282 -6.89 5.96 -3.13
C GLU A 282 -6.50 4.60 -3.73
N ASP A 283 -5.98 3.69 -2.89
CA ASP A 283 -5.55 2.36 -3.33
C ASP A 283 -6.68 1.57 -4.04
N SER A 284 -6.29 0.67 -4.95
CA SER A 284 -7.23 -0.21 -5.64
C SER A 284 -7.87 -1.20 -4.66
N VAL A 285 -9.15 -0.99 -4.32
CA VAL A 285 -9.97 -1.98 -3.59
C VAL A 285 -10.11 -3.29 -4.36
N LEU A 286 -9.94 -3.28 -5.68
CA LEU A 286 -9.98 -4.51 -6.49
C LEU A 286 -8.68 -5.33 -6.39
N GLY A 287 -7.64 -4.78 -5.75
CA GLY A 287 -6.30 -5.33 -5.75
C GLY A 287 -5.65 -5.20 -7.13
N ARG A 288 -4.84 -6.19 -7.48
CA ARG A 288 -4.20 -6.38 -8.79
C ARG A 288 -5.09 -7.25 -9.68
N GLU A 289 -5.29 -6.84 -10.92
CA GLU A 289 -6.24 -7.39 -11.91
C GLU A 289 -5.51 -7.73 -13.22
N THR A 290 -6.08 -8.58 -14.09
CA THR A 290 -5.42 -9.02 -15.34
C THR A 290 -5.85 -8.18 -16.55
N PHE A 291 -4.88 -7.59 -17.25
CA PHE A 291 -5.05 -6.77 -18.46
C PHE A 291 -4.51 -7.48 -19.70
N LEU A 292 -5.10 -7.22 -20.87
CA LEU A 292 -4.63 -7.68 -22.18
C LEU A 292 -4.12 -6.48 -22.99
N VAL A 293 -2.99 -6.64 -23.69
CA VAL A 293 -2.46 -5.63 -24.62
C VAL A 293 -1.92 -6.27 -25.91
N PRO A 294 -2.07 -5.61 -27.07
CA PRO A 294 -1.43 -6.09 -28.30
C PRO A 294 0.09 -5.95 -28.21
N LEU A 295 0.81 -6.87 -28.83
CA LEU A 295 2.26 -6.88 -28.94
C LEU A 295 2.64 -7.01 -30.41
N GLU A 296 3.48 -6.09 -30.90
CA GLU A 296 4.05 -6.14 -32.24
C GLU A 296 5.52 -6.55 -32.18
N TRP A 297 6.05 -7.12 -33.27
CA TRP A 297 7.46 -7.47 -33.39
C TRP A 297 8.14 -6.60 -34.45
N LYS A 298 9.16 -5.84 -34.05
CA LYS A 298 9.94 -4.96 -34.92
C LYS A 298 11.43 -5.18 -34.66
N ASP A 299 12.21 -5.40 -35.72
CA ASP A 299 13.68 -5.58 -35.66
C ASP A 299 14.11 -6.69 -34.64
N ASP A 300 13.29 -7.74 -34.54
CA ASP A 300 13.35 -8.81 -33.54
C ASP A 300 13.36 -8.34 -32.06
N TRP A 301 12.58 -7.29 -31.78
CA TRP A 301 12.19 -6.87 -30.45
C TRP A 301 10.66 -6.71 -30.35
N PRO A 302 10.06 -6.96 -29.17
CA PRO A 302 8.65 -6.70 -28.93
C PRO A 302 8.38 -5.21 -28.75
N VAL A 303 7.17 -4.78 -29.11
CA VAL A 303 6.63 -3.44 -28.85
C VAL A 303 5.24 -3.62 -28.25
N ILE A 304 5.10 -3.37 -26.95
CA ILE A 304 3.82 -3.45 -26.25
C ILE A 304 2.96 -2.22 -26.55
N ASN A 305 1.68 -2.44 -26.89
CA ASN A 305 0.64 -1.43 -27.07
C ASN A 305 1.00 -0.24 -27.97
N GLY A 306 1.87 -0.44 -28.97
CA GLY A 306 2.39 0.63 -29.83
C GLY A 306 3.12 1.77 -29.07
N GLY A 307 3.63 1.47 -27.87
CA GLY A 307 4.21 2.46 -26.95
C GLY A 307 3.18 3.34 -26.21
N GLN A 308 1.88 3.12 -26.39
CA GLN A 308 0.82 3.90 -25.75
C GLN A 308 0.46 3.34 -24.37
N LYS A 309 -0.02 4.20 -23.46
CA LYS A 309 -0.40 3.78 -22.09
C LYS A 309 -1.48 2.70 -22.09
N ILE A 310 -1.38 1.77 -21.13
CA ILE A 310 -2.45 0.79 -20.90
C ILE A 310 -3.63 1.52 -20.26
N SER A 311 -4.80 1.38 -20.88
CA SER A 311 -6.04 2.09 -20.56
C SER A 311 -7.22 1.13 -20.42
N LEU A 312 -8.30 1.59 -19.78
CA LEU A 312 -9.52 0.82 -19.54
C LEU A 312 -10.30 0.52 -20.84
N ASN A 313 -10.29 1.46 -21.79
CA ASN A 313 -10.63 1.16 -23.18
C ASN A 313 -9.32 1.05 -23.97
N SER A 314 -9.01 -0.15 -24.44
CA SER A 314 -7.80 -0.46 -25.21
C SER A 314 -8.17 -0.73 -26.67
N HIS A 315 -7.19 -0.75 -27.58
CA HIS A 315 -7.42 -0.96 -29.01
C HIS A 315 -6.61 -2.14 -29.54
N GLY A 316 -7.24 -2.98 -30.35
CA GLY A 316 -6.60 -4.16 -30.94
C GLY A 316 -7.21 -4.58 -32.28
N PRO A 317 -6.48 -5.37 -33.08
CA PRO A 317 -7.04 -6.07 -34.23
C PRO A 317 -7.99 -7.19 -33.78
N GLY A 318 -9.14 -7.32 -34.44
CA GLY A 318 -10.05 -8.46 -34.26
C GLY A 318 -10.79 -8.61 -32.92
N LEU A 319 -10.43 -7.87 -31.87
CA LEU A 319 -11.10 -7.87 -30.57
C LEU A 319 -12.31 -6.92 -30.52
N TYR A 320 -13.13 -7.03 -29.47
CA TYR A 320 -14.38 -6.30 -29.32
C TYR A 320 -14.66 -5.92 -27.85
N GLU A 321 -15.55 -4.95 -27.64
CA GLU A 321 -16.03 -4.58 -26.31
C GLU A 321 -17.04 -5.61 -25.78
N PHE A 322 -16.57 -6.53 -24.94
CA PHE A 322 -17.44 -7.38 -24.14
C PHE A 322 -17.95 -6.60 -22.92
N ASN A 323 -19.26 -6.72 -22.67
CA ASN A 323 -19.92 -6.17 -21.50
C ASN A 323 -20.26 -7.33 -20.55
N THR A 324 -19.40 -7.53 -19.55
CA THR A 324 -19.53 -8.59 -18.54
C THR A 324 -20.91 -8.54 -17.87
N PRO A 325 -21.62 -9.69 -17.71
CA PRO A 325 -22.94 -9.73 -17.10
C PRO A 325 -23.02 -9.03 -15.74
N VAL A 326 -23.90 -8.02 -15.69
CA VAL A 326 -24.06 -7.01 -14.64
C VAL A 326 -24.55 -7.57 -13.28
N SER A 327 -24.98 -8.83 -13.23
CA SER A 327 -25.37 -9.49 -11.98
C SER A 327 -24.94 -10.95 -11.92
N TRP A 328 -24.33 -11.34 -10.81
CA TRP A 328 -24.12 -12.73 -10.43
C TRP A 328 -25.08 -13.09 -9.27
N ARG A 329 -25.47 -14.37 -9.19
CA ARG A 329 -26.31 -14.88 -8.10
C ARG A 329 -26.00 -16.34 -7.78
N ASP A 330 -26.02 -16.69 -6.49
CA ASP A 330 -26.15 -18.07 -6.04
C ASP A 330 -27.49 -18.29 -5.33
N GLU A 331 -28.29 -19.21 -5.87
CA GLU A 331 -29.54 -19.67 -5.27
C GLU A 331 -29.34 -20.94 -4.41
N PHE A 332 -28.11 -21.50 -4.37
CA PHE A 332 -27.74 -22.70 -3.58
C PHE A 332 -28.64 -23.93 -3.86
N SER A 333 -29.10 -24.07 -5.10
CA SER A 333 -30.03 -25.13 -5.54
C SER A 333 -29.33 -26.41 -6.02
N ASP A 334 -28.02 -26.37 -6.30
CA ASP A 334 -27.19 -27.55 -6.58
C ASP A 334 -26.59 -28.11 -5.28
N THR A 335 -26.30 -29.40 -5.29
CA THR A 335 -25.48 -30.15 -4.33
C THR A 335 -24.04 -29.66 -4.18
N LYS A 336 -23.55 -28.78 -5.09
CA LYS A 336 -22.22 -28.18 -5.07
C LYS A 336 -22.31 -26.66 -5.04
N LEU A 337 -21.29 -26.03 -4.46
CA LEU A 337 -21.07 -24.58 -4.58
C LEU A 337 -20.71 -24.23 -6.04
N GLN A 338 -21.16 -23.07 -6.51
CA GLN A 338 -20.70 -22.53 -7.79
C GLN A 338 -19.19 -22.27 -7.78
N VAL A 339 -18.53 -22.43 -8.94
CA VAL A 339 -17.10 -22.13 -9.09
C VAL A 339 -16.82 -20.66 -8.73
N GLY A 340 -15.64 -20.39 -8.16
CA GLY A 340 -15.23 -19.06 -7.69
C GLY A 340 -15.68 -18.70 -6.26
N TRP A 341 -16.17 -19.68 -5.47
CA TRP A 341 -16.24 -19.58 -4.02
C TRP A 341 -14.89 -20.00 -3.39
N TYR A 342 -14.34 -19.16 -2.52
CA TYR A 342 -13.06 -19.33 -1.85
C TYR A 342 -13.21 -19.44 -0.33
N ARG A 343 -12.25 -20.11 0.30
CA ARG A 343 -12.00 -20.18 1.75
C ARG A 343 -10.76 -19.37 2.07
N LYS A 344 -10.68 -18.78 3.27
CA LYS A 344 -9.40 -18.41 3.87
C LYS A 344 -8.73 -19.66 4.42
N ASN A 345 -7.49 -19.92 4.00
CA ASN A 345 -6.66 -21.07 4.35
C ASN A 345 -7.30 -22.43 3.94
N THR A 346 -6.53 -23.53 4.01
CA THR A 346 -7.05 -24.86 3.70
C THR A 346 -7.99 -25.33 4.83
N PRO A 347 -9.25 -25.72 4.55
CA PRO A 347 -10.19 -26.15 5.58
C PRO A 347 -9.85 -27.55 6.11
N PHE A 348 -9.92 -27.72 7.43
CA PHE A 348 -9.59 -28.99 8.13
C PHE A 348 -10.83 -29.85 8.46
N VAL A 349 -12.02 -29.26 8.40
CA VAL A 349 -13.30 -29.87 8.79
C VAL A 349 -14.39 -29.49 7.80
N HIS A 350 -15.37 -30.38 7.61
CA HIS A 350 -16.54 -30.12 6.78
C HIS A 350 -17.55 -29.25 7.56
N ASP A 351 -17.55 -27.95 7.30
CA ASP A 351 -18.26 -26.93 8.09
C ASP A 351 -19.43 -26.25 7.35
N PHE A 352 -19.92 -26.84 6.25
CA PHE A 352 -21.09 -26.38 5.51
C PHE A 352 -21.98 -27.54 5.01
N SER A 353 -23.16 -27.22 4.47
CA SER A 353 -24.02 -28.14 3.71
C SER A 353 -24.92 -27.38 2.73
N LEU A 354 -25.24 -28.01 1.60
CA LEU A 354 -26.23 -27.54 0.61
C LEU A 354 -27.47 -28.46 0.56
N THR A 355 -27.43 -29.61 1.25
CA THR A 355 -28.42 -30.69 1.11
C THR A 355 -29.29 -30.89 2.35
N GLU A 356 -28.83 -30.48 3.55
CA GLU A 356 -29.67 -30.52 4.76
C GLU A 356 -30.84 -29.54 4.73
N ARG A 357 -30.74 -28.48 3.91
CA ARG A 357 -31.80 -27.50 3.68
C ARG A 357 -31.70 -27.02 2.22
N PRO A 358 -32.38 -27.69 1.27
CA PRO A 358 -32.26 -27.37 -0.16
C PRO A 358 -32.56 -25.90 -0.49
N ASN A 359 -31.79 -25.30 -1.40
CA ASN A 359 -31.80 -23.86 -1.73
C ASN A 359 -31.23 -22.95 -0.62
N TYR A 360 -30.39 -23.50 0.27
CA TYR A 360 -29.65 -22.74 1.28
C TYR A 360 -28.21 -23.26 1.40
N LEU A 361 -27.27 -22.34 1.59
CA LEU A 361 -25.95 -22.64 2.14
C LEU A 361 -26.04 -22.61 3.67
N ARG A 362 -26.04 -23.78 4.29
CA ARG A 362 -25.94 -23.94 5.74
C ARG A 362 -24.47 -23.90 6.17
N LEU A 363 -24.11 -23.06 7.14
CA LEU A 363 -22.80 -23.04 7.79
C LEU A 363 -22.88 -23.51 9.24
N TYR A 364 -21.89 -24.31 9.68
CA TYR A 364 -21.69 -24.68 11.09
C TYR A 364 -20.44 -23.97 11.62
N GLY A 365 -20.60 -22.71 12.05
CA GLY A 365 -19.48 -21.84 12.44
C GLY A 365 -18.45 -22.50 13.37
N GLY A 366 -17.19 -22.50 12.94
CA GLY A 366 -16.06 -23.05 13.67
C GLY A 366 -15.60 -22.20 14.87
N PRO A 367 -14.55 -22.64 15.59
CA PRO A 367 -14.05 -22.01 16.81
C PRO A 367 -13.26 -20.69 16.60
N TYR A 368 -13.08 -20.28 15.33
CA TYR A 368 -12.25 -19.14 14.95
C TYR A 368 -13.10 -18.01 14.41
N ASN A 369 -12.99 -16.82 15.01
CA ASN A 369 -13.60 -15.61 14.49
C ASN A 369 -12.76 -14.98 13.37
N LEU A 370 -13.30 -13.94 12.74
CA LEU A 370 -12.70 -13.28 11.57
C LEU A 370 -11.28 -12.71 11.81
N SER A 371 -10.91 -12.36 13.04
CA SER A 371 -9.56 -11.86 13.37
C SER A 371 -8.49 -12.93 13.63
N VAL A 372 -8.84 -14.23 13.55
CA VAL A 372 -7.86 -15.31 13.78
C VAL A 372 -7.12 -15.66 12.47
N PRO A 373 -5.78 -15.75 12.43
CA PRO A 373 -5.01 -16.05 11.21
C PRO A 373 -5.27 -17.42 10.54
N ALA A 374 -6.00 -18.32 11.23
CA ALA A 374 -6.31 -19.70 10.82
C ALA A 374 -7.40 -19.76 9.72
N SER A 375 -8.09 -20.91 9.57
CA SER A 375 -9.26 -21.05 8.68
C SER A 375 -10.58 -20.91 9.49
N PRO A 376 -11.18 -19.70 9.57
CA PRO A 376 -12.55 -19.54 10.05
C PRO A 376 -13.56 -20.08 9.03
N THR A 377 -14.80 -20.35 9.48
CA THR A 377 -15.91 -20.78 8.61
C THR A 377 -16.44 -19.57 7.84
N MET A 378 -15.77 -19.24 6.74
CA MET A 378 -16.13 -18.19 5.79
C MET A 378 -16.10 -18.69 4.35
N PHE A 379 -16.96 -18.12 3.50
CA PHE A 379 -16.98 -18.35 2.07
C PHE A 379 -16.96 -17.00 1.36
N LEU A 380 -15.98 -16.79 0.50
CA LEU A 380 -15.61 -15.50 -0.11
C LEU A 380 -15.71 -15.57 -1.64
N ARG A 381 -16.00 -14.44 -2.28
CA ARG A 381 -15.84 -14.22 -3.74
C ARG A 381 -15.09 -12.91 -3.97
N LYS A 382 -14.35 -12.82 -5.08
CA LYS A 382 -13.60 -11.62 -5.48
C LYS A 382 -14.57 -10.46 -5.75
N GLN A 383 -14.30 -9.26 -5.21
CA GLN A 383 -14.95 -8.04 -5.70
C GLN A 383 -14.37 -7.71 -7.08
N THR A 384 -15.23 -7.59 -8.09
CA THR A 384 -14.83 -7.40 -9.50
C THR A 384 -15.19 -6.01 -10.06
N HIS A 385 -15.90 -5.20 -9.29
CA HIS A 385 -16.41 -3.89 -9.70
C HIS A 385 -16.26 -2.89 -8.54
N LEU A 386 -15.94 -1.63 -8.85
CA LEU A 386 -15.81 -0.57 -7.84
C LEU A 386 -17.17 -0.25 -7.20
N VAL A 387 -18.21 -0.08 -8.03
CA VAL A 387 -19.59 0.14 -7.60
C VAL A 387 -20.38 -1.16 -7.77
N CYS A 388 -20.88 -1.74 -6.69
CA CYS A 388 -21.76 -2.90 -6.71
C CYS A 388 -22.54 -3.06 -5.39
N ARG A 389 -23.62 -3.84 -5.40
CA ARG A 389 -24.34 -4.25 -4.19
C ARG A 389 -24.15 -5.75 -3.94
N TRP A 390 -23.90 -6.10 -2.68
CA TRP A 390 -23.91 -7.47 -2.18
C TRP A 390 -25.08 -7.65 -1.21
N GLU A 391 -25.95 -8.62 -1.48
CA GLU A 391 -27.10 -8.99 -0.64
C GLU A 391 -27.08 -10.49 -0.32
N THR A 392 -27.43 -10.83 0.91
CA THR A 392 -27.66 -12.22 1.35
C THR A 392 -28.77 -12.29 2.40
N ARG A 393 -29.57 -13.36 2.40
CA ARG A 393 -30.64 -13.54 3.40
C ARG A 393 -30.28 -14.63 4.41
N LEU A 394 -30.05 -14.21 5.67
CA LEU A 394 -29.58 -15.04 6.77
C LEU A 394 -30.69 -15.45 7.74
N SER A 395 -30.90 -16.76 7.86
CA SER A 395 -31.70 -17.41 8.89
C SER A 395 -30.78 -17.95 9.99
N PHE A 396 -30.49 -17.14 11.03
CA PHE A 396 -29.67 -17.54 12.18
C PHE A 396 -30.41 -17.32 13.51
N GLN A 397 -30.31 -18.32 14.40
CA GLN A 397 -30.91 -18.33 15.73
C GLN A 397 -29.84 -18.74 16.77
N PRO A 398 -28.91 -17.84 17.13
CA PRO A 398 -27.82 -18.18 18.04
C PRO A 398 -28.35 -18.69 19.39
N THR A 399 -27.68 -19.67 19.98
CA THR A 399 -28.05 -20.20 21.30
C THR A 399 -27.29 -19.50 22.44
N VAL A 400 -26.07 -19.04 22.18
CA VAL A 400 -25.17 -18.37 23.14
C VAL A 400 -24.58 -17.07 22.56
N GLY A 401 -24.08 -16.16 23.39
CA GLY A 401 -23.68 -14.80 22.98
C GLY A 401 -22.33 -14.72 22.26
N GLU A 402 -21.54 -15.78 22.36
CA GLU A 402 -20.23 -16.01 21.75
C GLU A 402 -20.34 -16.48 20.29
N THR A 403 -21.56 -16.65 19.77
CA THR A 403 -21.82 -17.09 18.39
C THR A 403 -22.35 -15.96 17.51
N GLU A 404 -21.85 -15.89 16.28
CA GLU A 404 -22.14 -14.86 15.30
C GLU A 404 -22.20 -15.47 13.88
N ALA A 405 -23.09 -14.96 13.04
CA ALA A 405 -23.08 -15.26 11.61
C ALA A 405 -23.54 -14.03 10.82
N GLY A 406 -23.00 -13.84 9.62
CA GLY A 406 -23.21 -12.60 8.86
C GLY A 406 -22.52 -12.56 7.51
N THR A 407 -22.30 -11.33 7.03
CA THR A 407 -21.60 -11.04 5.78
C THR A 407 -20.41 -10.12 6.04
N VAL A 408 -19.32 -10.31 5.28
CA VAL A 408 -18.02 -9.65 5.48
C VAL A 408 -17.50 -9.03 4.17
N VAL A 409 -16.88 -7.87 4.32
CA VAL A 409 -15.99 -7.19 3.37
C VAL A 409 -14.57 -7.42 3.88
N TRP A 410 -13.75 -8.14 3.11
CA TRP A 410 -12.54 -8.78 3.61
C TRP A 410 -11.32 -8.47 2.74
N LEU A 411 -10.22 -8.01 3.35
CA LEU A 411 -8.91 -7.97 2.71
C LEU A 411 -7.96 -9.03 3.31
N ASN A 412 -7.87 -9.02 4.64
CA ASN A 412 -7.07 -9.92 5.47
C ASN A 412 -7.62 -9.94 6.91
N TYR A 413 -7.04 -10.75 7.81
CA TYR A 413 -7.55 -10.92 9.19
C TYR A 413 -7.28 -9.74 10.15
N PHE A 414 -6.50 -8.74 9.75
CA PHE A 414 -6.44 -7.44 10.42
C PHE A 414 -7.44 -6.45 9.80
N THR A 415 -7.51 -6.41 8.47
CA THR A 415 -8.30 -5.44 7.69
C THR A 415 -9.56 -6.08 7.10
N TYR A 416 -10.67 -6.02 7.85
CA TYR A 416 -12.00 -6.46 7.40
C TYR A 416 -13.12 -5.66 8.09
N SER A 417 -14.29 -5.57 7.46
CA SER A 417 -15.52 -5.03 8.04
C SER A 417 -16.65 -6.05 7.92
N SER A 418 -17.48 -6.24 8.96
CA SER A 418 -18.56 -7.23 8.96
C SER A 418 -19.86 -6.73 9.56
N ILE A 419 -20.98 -7.28 9.08
CA ILE A 419 -22.32 -7.12 9.67
C ILE A 419 -22.93 -8.50 9.91
N GLY A 420 -23.39 -8.78 11.13
CA GLY A 420 -23.85 -10.11 11.52
C GLY A 420 -24.79 -10.13 12.73
N ILE A 421 -25.48 -11.25 12.92
CA ILE A 421 -26.45 -11.50 13.98
C ILE A 421 -25.76 -12.17 15.17
N ARG A 422 -25.93 -11.58 16.37
CA ARG A 422 -25.60 -12.18 17.68
C ARG A 422 -26.83 -12.19 18.58
N LYS A 423 -26.64 -12.54 19.86
CA LYS A 423 -27.64 -12.38 20.94
C LYS A 423 -26.99 -12.04 22.28
N ASP A 424 -27.83 -11.60 23.21
CA ASP A 424 -27.54 -11.58 24.64
C ASP A 424 -28.80 -12.04 25.44
N ARG A 425 -28.94 -11.58 26.69
CA ARG A 425 -30.10 -11.85 27.55
C ARG A 425 -31.39 -11.12 27.12
N LYS A 426 -31.32 -10.11 26.26
CA LYS A 426 -32.46 -9.29 25.80
C LYS A 426 -33.01 -9.74 24.44
N GLY A 427 -32.35 -10.66 23.74
CA GLY A 427 -32.76 -11.15 22.42
C GLY A 427 -31.62 -11.11 21.40
N ARG A 428 -31.97 -11.18 20.11
CA ARG A 428 -31.01 -11.02 19.00
C ARG A 428 -30.62 -9.54 18.82
N PHE A 429 -29.50 -9.31 18.17
CA PHE A 429 -29.10 -7.99 17.69
C PHE A 429 -28.19 -8.12 16.46
N ILE A 430 -28.18 -7.08 15.62
CA ILE A 430 -27.18 -6.87 14.57
C ILE A 430 -25.97 -6.19 15.21
N ARG A 431 -24.79 -6.72 14.92
CA ARG A 431 -23.49 -6.08 15.17
C ARG A 431 -22.90 -5.69 13.83
N PHE A 432 -22.49 -4.42 13.71
CA PHE A 432 -21.56 -3.95 12.68
C PHE A 432 -20.19 -3.73 13.32
N ARG A 433 -19.16 -4.29 12.70
CA ARG A 433 -17.75 -4.11 13.05
C ARG A 433 -17.05 -3.49 11.85
N PRO A 434 -16.66 -2.21 11.90
CA PRO A 434 -15.80 -1.62 10.87
C PRO A 434 -14.35 -2.14 11.00
N SER A 435 -13.54 -1.92 9.98
CA SER A 435 -12.08 -2.09 10.02
C SER A 435 -11.39 -0.95 10.80
N GLU A 436 -12.03 0.20 10.91
CA GLU A 436 -11.58 1.38 11.67
C GLU A 436 -12.75 1.98 12.45
N GLY A 437 -12.55 2.27 13.74
CA GLY A 437 -13.58 2.84 14.62
C GLY A 437 -14.34 1.82 15.48
N ASP A 438 -15.41 2.28 16.13
CA ASP A 438 -16.15 1.52 17.15
C ASP A 438 -17.16 0.51 16.57
N VAL A 439 -17.41 -0.55 17.34
CA VAL A 439 -18.45 -1.55 17.05
C VAL A 439 -19.83 -0.97 17.33
N VAL A 440 -20.73 -1.03 16.34
CA VAL A 440 -22.11 -0.54 16.46
C VAL A 440 -23.06 -1.72 16.61
N GLU A 441 -23.98 -1.65 17.57
CA GLU A 441 -25.00 -2.70 17.81
C GLU A 441 -26.41 -2.12 17.78
N ARG A 442 -27.32 -2.78 17.06
CA ARG A 442 -28.75 -2.43 17.02
C ARG A 442 -29.60 -3.68 17.26
N ARG A 443 -30.67 -3.54 18.04
CA ARG A 443 -31.60 -4.65 18.33
C ARG A 443 -32.31 -5.09 17.06
N LEU A 444 -32.66 -6.38 17.03
CA LEU A 444 -33.59 -6.95 16.06
C LEU A 444 -34.94 -7.10 16.75
N ASP A 445 -35.99 -6.52 16.16
CA ASP A 445 -37.35 -6.59 16.70
C ASP A 445 -38.04 -7.91 16.33
N THR A 446 -37.54 -8.62 15.31
CA THR A 446 -38.06 -9.91 14.89
C THR A 446 -37.11 -11.08 15.16
N ASN A 447 -37.67 -12.29 15.23
CA ASN A 447 -36.92 -13.55 15.14
C ASN A 447 -36.90 -14.11 13.69
N THR A 448 -37.11 -13.29 12.67
CA THR A 448 -37.17 -13.75 11.25
C THR A 448 -35.78 -13.85 10.60
N ALA A 449 -35.74 -14.27 9.33
CA ALA A 449 -34.53 -14.20 8.52
C ALA A 449 -34.30 -12.76 8.03
N VAL A 450 -33.09 -12.25 8.29
CA VAL A 450 -32.68 -10.86 8.02
C VAL A 450 -31.94 -10.82 6.67
N THR A 451 -32.23 -9.84 5.82
CA THR A 451 -31.37 -9.57 4.65
C THR A 451 -30.25 -8.64 5.09
N LEU A 452 -29.01 -9.02 4.80
CA LEU A 452 -27.81 -8.22 5.05
C LEU A 452 -27.32 -7.65 3.73
N THR A 453 -27.06 -6.34 3.69
CA THR A 453 -26.70 -5.59 2.47
C THR A 453 -25.40 -4.83 2.67
N VAL A 454 -24.54 -4.85 1.64
CA VAL A 454 -23.38 -3.97 1.52
C VAL A 454 -23.44 -3.24 0.19
N ASP A 455 -23.39 -1.91 0.22
CA ASP A 455 -23.15 -1.08 -0.97
C ASP A 455 -21.66 -0.74 -1.04
N CYS A 456 -21.02 -1.06 -2.15
CA CYS A 456 -19.62 -0.74 -2.45
C CYS A 456 -19.57 0.45 -3.43
N GLY A 457 -18.60 1.35 -3.25
CA GLY A 457 -18.39 2.51 -4.13
C GLY A 457 -17.26 3.42 -3.64
N SER A 458 -17.59 4.68 -3.33
CA SER A 458 -16.68 5.64 -2.69
C SER A 458 -16.43 5.35 -1.19
N GLU A 459 -17.28 4.51 -0.60
CA GLU A 459 -17.18 3.88 0.70
C GLU A 459 -17.91 2.52 0.67
N TYR A 460 -17.70 1.69 1.69
CA TYR A 460 -18.48 0.49 1.95
C TYR A 460 -19.56 0.78 2.99
N ARG A 461 -20.84 0.74 2.61
CA ARG A 461 -21.97 1.03 3.50
C ARG A 461 -22.66 -0.27 3.89
N PHE A 462 -22.97 -0.44 5.18
CA PHE A 462 -23.53 -1.66 5.75
C PHE A 462 -24.95 -1.41 6.26
N GLY A 463 -25.88 -2.28 5.89
CA GLY A 463 -27.28 -2.18 6.32
C GLY A 463 -28.01 -3.52 6.32
N TYR A 464 -29.23 -3.51 6.85
CA TYR A 464 -30.06 -4.72 6.96
C TYR A 464 -31.56 -4.44 6.80
N LEU A 465 -32.35 -5.51 6.59
CA LEU A 465 -33.82 -5.50 6.50
C LEU A 465 -34.39 -6.67 7.32
N GLU A 466 -35.39 -6.43 8.16
CA GLU A 466 -36.11 -7.47 8.89
C GLU A 466 -37.37 -7.94 8.15
N GLY A 467 -37.63 -9.25 8.17
CA GLY A 467 -38.91 -9.84 7.77
C GLY A 467 -39.34 -9.58 6.33
N ILE A 468 -40.10 -8.50 6.13
CA ILE A 468 -40.69 -8.04 4.86
C ILE A 468 -40.57 -6.52 4.66
N GLU A 469 -39.68 -5.85 5.39
CA GLU A 469 -39.41 -4.41 5.24
C GLU A 469 -38.86 -4.07 3.84
N SER A 470 -39.13 -2.83 3.39
CA SER A 470 -38.61 -2.26 2.14
C SER A 470 -37.35 -1.41 2.31
N ASP A 471 -37.16 -0.82 3.49
CA ASP A 471 -36.27 0.32 3.70
C ASP A 471 -35.03 -0.09 4.49
N ILE A 472 -33.84 -0.02 3.87
CA ILE A 472 -32.61 -0.56 4.45
C ILE A 472 -32.18 0.24 5.70
N HIS A 473 -32.10 -0.45 6.84
CA HIS A 473 -31.51 0.06 8.07
C HIS A 473 -29.99 0.12 7.96
N TRP A 474 -29.47 1.24 7.44
CA TRP A 474 -28.03 1.54 7.48
C TRP A 474 -27.54 1.65 8.93
N ILE A 475 -26.45 0.96 9.24
CA ILE A 475 -25.85 0.88 10.59
C ILE A 475 -24.44 1.49 10.66
N GLY A 476 -23.73 1.59 9.54
CA GLY A 476 -22.44 2.27 9.46
C GLY A 476 -21.79 2.16 8.07
N SER A 477 -20.60 2.75 7.91
CA SER A 477 -19.77 2.64 6.72
C SER A 477 -18.27 2.69 7.06
N VAL A 478 -17.42 2.32 6.10
CA VAL A 478 -15.96 2.56 6.12
C VAL A 478 -15.49 3.11 4.78
N SER A 479 -14.49 4.00 4.79
CA SER A 479 -13.87 4.50 3.56
C SER A 479 -13.07 3.41 2.84
N ASN A 480 -12.80 3.61 1.55
CA ASN A 480 -11.90 2.74 0.80
C ASN A 480 -10.50 2.68 1.43
N SER A 481 -9.96 3.81 1.92
CA SER A 481 -8.67 3.84 2.65
C SER A 481 -8.64 3.00 3.93
N ALA A 482 -9.75 2.94 4.67
CA ALA A 482 -9.88 2.09 5.87
C ALA A 482 -10.13 0.61 5.51
N ALA A 483 -10.61 0.33 4.29
CA ALA A 483 -10.76 -1.02 3.76
C ALA A 483 -9.45 -1.58 3.15
N THR A 484 -8.60 -0.72 2.57
CA THR A 484 -7.30 -1.09 1.97
C THR A 484 -6.12 -1.03 2.93
N ALA A 485 -6.34 -0.63 4.18
CA ALA A 485 -5.30 -0.38 5.19
C ALA A 485 -4.26 -1.52 5.29
N ALA A 486 -2.98 -1.11 5.31
CA ALA A 486 -1.85 -2.04 5.33
C ALA A 486 -1.75 -2.80 6.66
N PRO A 487 -1.56 -4.13 6.65
CA PRO A 487 -1.42 -4.92 7.87
C PRO A 487 -0.06 -4.65 8.56
N PRO A 488 0.04 -4.84 9.88
CA PRO A 488 1.29 -4.61 10.64
C PRO A 488 2.40 -5.64 10.36
N VAL A 489 2.09 -6.70 9.60
CA VAL A 489 3.02 -7.74 9.12
C VAL A 489 2.49 -8.30 7.81
N GLY A 490 3.37 -8.75 6.92
CA GLY A 490 3.00 -9.18 5.57
C GLY A 490 2.86 -8.01 4.59
N ALA A 491 2.01 -8.18 3.57
CA ALA A 491 1.72 -7.20 2.53
C ALA A 491 0.31 -7.41 1.91
N ASN A 492 -0.27 -6.34 1.34
CA ASN A 492 -1.54 -6.40 0.61
C ASN A 492 -1.29 -6.71 -0.88
N PHE A 493 -1.08 -7.99 -1.22
CA PHE A 493 -0.98 -8.47 -2.61
C PHE A 493 -2.30 -8.98 -3.20
N THR A 494 -3.34 -9.05 -2.37
CA THR A 494 -4.72 -9.46 -2.66
C THR A 494 -5.58 -8.26 -3.09
N GLY A 495 -6.89 -8.45 -3.17
CA GLY A 495 -7.90 -7.38 -3.27
C GLY A 495 -9.11 -7.71 -2.41
N MET A 496 -10.10 -6.81 -2.36
CA MET A 496 -11.29 -6.99 -1.53
C MET A 496 -12.12 -8.20 -1.97
N MET A 497 -12.56 -8.96 -0.98
CA MET A 497 -13.44 -10.10 -1.10
C MET A 497 -14.77 -9.82 -0.39
N LEU A 498 -15.87 -10.31 -0.95
CA LEU A 498 -17.22 -10.24 -0.40
C LEU A 498 -17.65 -11.65 -0.01
N GLY A 499 -18.26 -11.86 1.17
CA GLY A 499 -18.57 -13.22 1.57
C GLY A 499 -19.41 -13.42 2.83
N LEU A 500 -19.74 -14.69 3.09
CA LEU A 500 -20.57 -15.15 4.19
C LEU A 500 -19.69 -15.76 5.29
N TYR A 501 -20.10 -15.67 6.55
CA TYR A 501 -19.38 -16.30 7.66
C TYR A 501 -20.28 -16.77 8.81
N ALA A 502 -19.77 -17.72 9.59
CA ALA A 502 -20.28 -18.06 10.92
C ALA A 502 -19.12 -18.44 11.85
N PHE A 503 -19.18 -18.08 13.13
CA PHE A 503 -18.21 -18.55 14.14
C PHE A 503 -18.82 -18.64 15.54
N GLY A 504 -18.24 -19.50 16.37
CA GLY A 504 -18.34 -19.42 17.82
C GLY A 504 -16.97 -19.13 18.41
N GLU A 505 -16.86 -18.15 19.30
CA GLU A 505 -15.56 -17.75 19.85
C GLU A 505 -14.98 -18.89 20.72
N ARG A 506 -13.97 -19.58 20.18
CA ARG A 506 -13.32 -20.79 20.74
C ARG A 506 -14.23 -22.03 20.85
N GLN A 507 -15.40 -22.05 20.21
CA GLN A 507 -16.34 -23.18 20.25
C GLN A 507 -17.14 -23.31 18.95
N ARG A 508 -17.73 -24.48 18.66
CA ARG A 508 -18.59 -24.67 17.47
C ARG A 508 -19.97 -24.04 17.68
N CYS A 509 -20.50 -23.37 16.66
CA CYS A 509 -21.92 -23.02 16.58
C CYS A 509 -22.79 -24.28 16.58
N LEU A 510 -23.62 -24.45 17.63
CA LEU A 510 -24.65 -25.50 17.66
C LEU A 510 -25.91 -25.11 16.89
N ALA A 511 -26.16 -23.81 16.72
CA ALA A 511 -27.15 -23.29 15.78
C ALA A 511 -26.55 -23.20 14.37
N PRO A 512 -27.19 -23.77 13.34
CA PRO A 512 -26.76 -23.55 11.96
C PRO A 512 -27.09 -22.13 11.49
N ALA A 513 -26.22 -21.56 10.66
CA ALA A 513 -26.47 -20.31 9.95
C ALA A 513 -26.89 -20.63 8.51
N ASP A 514 -28.17 -20.46 8.21
CA ASP A 514 -28.75 -20.82 6.91
C ASP A 514 -28.86 -19.58 6.01
N PHE A 515 -28.00 -19.48 5.00
CA PHE A 515 -27.99 -18.41 4.01
C PHE A 515 -28.78 -18.81 2.76
N SER A 516 -29.55 -17.88 2.21
CA SER A 516 -30.33 -18.08 0.97
C SER A 516 -30.19 -16.88 0.04
N ARG A 517 -30.25 -17.14 -1.28
CA ARG A 517 -30.30 -16.14 -2.35
C ARG A 517 -29.24 -15.05 -2.19
N ASN A 518 -27.99 -15.37 -2.52
CA ASN A 518 -26.92 -14.38 -2.58
C ASN A 518 -26.98 -13.63 -3.91
N ILE A 519 -27.20 -12.32 -3.88
CA ILE A 519 -27.20 -11.48 -5.08
C ILE A 519 -25.98 -10.56 -5.04
N THR A 520 -25.11 -10.67 -6.04
CA THR A 520 -24.14 -9.63 -6.36
C THR A 520 -24.63 -8.93 -7.62
N SER A 521 -25.58 -8.02 -7.44
CA SER A 521 -26.10 -7.18 -8.52
C SER A 521 -25.34 -5.86 -8.54
N LEU A 522 -24.66 -5.58 -9.64
CA LEU A 522 -24.32 -4.20 -9.98
C LEU A 522 -25.61 -3.55 -10.47
N THR A 523 -26.36 -2.92 -9.56
CA THR A 523 -27.38 -1.95 -9.96
C THR A 523 -26.64 -0.64 -10.19
N PRO A 524 -26.57 -0.09 -11.42
CA PRO A 524 -25.95 1.21 -11.63
C PRO A 524 -26.77 2.27 -10.88
N MET A 525 -26.23 2.79 -9.77
CA MET A 525 -26.80 3.97 -9.13
C MET A 525 -26.52 5.16 -10.04
N THR A 526 -27.56 5.71 -10.65
CA THR A 526 -27.44 6.75 -11.68
C THR A 526 -26.99 8.08 -11.06
N GLU A 527 -25.72 8.41 -11.19
CA GLU A 527 -25.23 9.77 -10.89
C GLU A 527 -25.77 10.77 -11.92
N THR A 528 -26.43 11.83 -11.44
CA THR A 528 -27.05 12.85 -12.30
C THR A 528 -26.49 14.24 -12.07
N SER A 529 -25.31 14.53 -12.63
CA SER A 529 -24.89 15.90 -12.97
C SER A 529 -23.80 15.92 -14.05
N LYS A 530 -24.01 16.74 -15.09
CA LYS A 530 -22.98 17.11 -16.07
C LYS A 530 -22.31 18.42 -15.67
N ILE A 531 -21.14 18.70 -16.25
CA ILE A 531 -20.70 20.04 -16.72
C ILE A 531 -19.59 19.84 -17.77
N ASP A 532 -19.47 20.76 -18.74
CA ASP A 532 -18.78 20.54 -20.02
C ASP A 532 -17.46 21.34 -20.23
N HIS A 533 -16.57 20.73 -21.03
CA HIS A 533 -15.50 21.30 -21.88
C HIS A 533 -14.23 22.00 -21.30
N PRO A 534 -13.05 21.80 -21.94
CA PRO A 534 -11.75 22.35 -21.51
C PRO A 534 -11.31 23.63 -22.27
N ILE A 535 -10.25 24.28 -21.78
CA ILE A 535 -9.56 25.43 -22.43
C ILE A 535 -8.04 25.16 -22.44
N SER A 536 -7.36 25.53 -23.54
CA SER A 536 -5.91 25.35 -23.77
C SER A 536 -5.07 26.59 -23.42
N ILE A 537 -3.76 26.39 -23.18
CA ILE A 537 -2.80 27.44 -22.78
C ILE A 537 -1.50 27.29 -23.61
N PRO A 538 -0.88 28.39 -24.10
CA PRO A 538 0.34 28.34 -24.91
C PRO A 538 1.66 28.39 -24.10
N ASP A 539 2.76 28.06 -24.79
CA ASP A 539 4.11 27.82 -24.25
C ASP A 539 4.96 29.11 -24.08
N ILE A 540 5.98 29.09 -23.18
CA ILE A 540 6.87 30.22 -22.89
C ILE A 540 8.30 29.76 -22.53
N THR A 541 9.28 30.17 -23.34
CA THR A 541 10.73 30.19 -23.02
C THR A 541 11.19 31.60 -22.61
N SER A 542 12.41 31.75 -22.07
CA SER A 542 12.98 33.07 -21.72
C SER A 542 14.50 33.15 -21.80
N ASP A 543 15.01 34.06 -22.61
CA ASP A 543 16.45 34.32 -22.80
C ASP A 543 17.03 35.26 -21.72
N ASP A 544 17.60 34.70 -20.65
CA ASP A 544 18.45 35.44 -19.70
C ASP A 544 19.73 34.64 -19.40
N ALA A 545 20.88 35.17 -19.84
CA ALA A 545 22.15 34.45 -19.89
C ALA A 545 22.71 34.05 -18.51
N THR A 546 22.19 34.63 -17.42
CA THR A 546 22.60 34.28 -16.04
C THR A 546 21.87 33.07 -15.46
N ASP A 547 20.68 32.75 -15.98
CA ASP A 547 19.86 31.62 -15.53
C ASP A 547 19.98 30.40 -16.47
N ASN A 548 20.70 30.49 -17.59
CA ASN A 548 20.95 29.32 -18.45
C ASN A 548 21.76 28.24 -17.71
N TRP A 549 21.26 27.00 -17.77
CA TRP A 549 21.83 25.80 -17.14
C TRP A 549 22.22 24.70 -18.15
N SER A 550 21.99 24.90 -19.46
CA SER A 550 22.38 23.95 -20.50
C SER A 550 23.91 23.79 -20.53
N GLY A 551 24.40 22.58 -20.22
CA GLY A 551 25.84 22.25 -20.23
C GLY A 551 26.55 22.24 -18.86
N LEU A 552 25.86 22.51 -17.75
CA LEU A 552 26.48 22.43 -16.41
C LEU A 552 26.52 21.00 -15.85
N SER A 553 27.73 20.47 -15.63
CA SER A 553 27.98 19.12 -15.14
C SER A 553 27.66 18.89 -13.66
N ASP A 554 27.92 19.88 -12.78
CA ASP A 554 27.57 19.81 -11.35
C ASP A 554 26.04 19.73 -11.14
N PRO A 555 25.51 18.66 -10.50
CA PRO A 555 24.09 18.55 -10.16
C PRO A 555 23.60 19.64 -9.20
N THR A 556 24.48 20.14 -8.32
CA THR A 556 24.15 21.01 -7.18
C THR A 556 23.81 22.42 -7.66
N GLU A 557 24.72 23.07 -8.38
CA GLU A 557 24.51 24.39 -8.96
C GLU A 557 23.44 24.37 -10.07
N ARG A 558 23.28 23.24 -10.79
CA ARG A 558 22.16 23.05 -11.75
C ARG A 558 20.80 23.12 -11.06
N ARG A 559 20.61 22.35 -9.97
CA ARG A 559 19.39 22.37 -9.13
C ARG A 559 19.15 23.76 -8.54
N ARG A 560 20.21 24.43 -8.06
CA ARG A 560 20.15 25.79 -7.50
C ARG A 560 19.63 26.83 -8.50
N ARG A 561 20.03 26.73 -9.77
CA ARG A 561 19.55 27.63 -10.85
C ARG A 561 18.12 27.31 -11.27
N GLN A 562 17.76 26.03 -11.41
CA GLN A 562 16.38 25.63 -11.70
C GLN A 562 15.39 26.15 -10.66
N ASN A 563 15.70 26.02 -9.37
CA ASN A 563 14.82 26.49 -8.29
C ASN A 563 14.66 28.03 -8.30
N ARG A 564 15.71 28.78 -8.71
CA ARG A 564 15.65 30.23 -8.91
C ARG A 564 14.69 30.63 -10.03
N ILE A 565 14.71 29.92 -11.16
CA ILE A 565 13.77 30.12 -12.28
C ILE A 565 12.33 29.83 -11.81
N ASN A 566 12.11 28.68 -11.16
CA ASN A 566 10.79 28.27 -10.69
C ASN A 566 10.18 29.31 -9.72
N GLN A 567 10.98 29.84 -8.79
CA GLN A 567 10.54 30.93 -7.90
C GLN A 567 10.28 32.26 -8.64
N ARG A 568 11.12 32.63 -9.63
CA ARG A 568 10.90 33.83 -10.46
C ARG A 568 9.56 33.74 -11.22
N ALA A 569 9.25 32.58 -11.80
CA ALA A 569 7.99 32.32 -12.48
C ALA A 569 6.78 32.42 -11.52
N TYR A 570 6.86 31.80 -10.33
CA TYR A 570 5.81 31.91 -9.30
C TYR A 570 5.57 33.37 -8.87
N ARG A 571 6.65 34.13 -8.59
CA ARG A 571 6.56 35.56 -8.22
C ARG A 571 5.95 36.41 -9.35
N LYS A 572 6.25 36.12 -10.62
CA LYS A 572 5.65 36.79 -11.79
C LYS A 572 4.15 36.49 -11.91
N ARG A 573 3.72 35.23 -11.73
CA ARG A 573 2.29 34.83 -11.68
C ARG A 573 1.54 35.60 -10.59
N LYS A 574 2.08 35.69 -9.38
CA LYS A 574 1.46 36.41 -8.24
C LYS A 574 1.41 37.94 -8.42
N ARG A 575 2.32 38.53 -9.21
CA ARG A 575 2.31 39.98 -9.52
C ARG A 575 1.28 40.39 -10.58
N LEU A 576 0.85 39.44 -11.41
CA LEU A 576 -0.16 39.65 -12.46
C LEU A 576 -1.61 39.53 -11.93
N SER A 577 -1.82 38.86 -10.79
CA SER A 577 -3.13 38.84 -10.13
C SER A 577 -3.38 40.07 -9.24
N SER A 578 -2.33 40.79 -8.80
CA SER A 578 -2.42 41.88 -7.82
C SER A 578 -2.63 43.28 -8.43
N THR A 579 -3.02 43.40 -9.70
CA THR A 579 -2.98 44.66 -10.47
C THR A 579 -4.33 45.14 -11.03
N LYS A 580 -5.47 44.51 -10.67
CA LYS A 580 -6.77 44.77 -11.32
C LYS A 580 -7.76 45.69 -10.59
N ASP A 581 -7.64 45.94 -9.29
CA ASP A 581 -8.69 46.65 -8.51
C ASP A 581 -8.33 48.09 -8.14
N ILE A 582 -8.94 49.07 -8.82
CA ILE A 582 -8.81 50.51 -8.55
C ILE A 582 -10.16 51.24 -8.73
N HIS A 583 -10.48 52.14 -7.77
CA HIS A 583 -11.51 53.21 -7.81
C HIS A 583 -13.01 52.84 -7.69
N PRO A 584 -13.89 53.79 -7.25
CA PRO A 584 -13.68 54.98 -6.42
C PRO A 584 -14.67 55.17 -5.23
N LYS A 585 -14.53 56.30 -4.52
CA LYS A 585 -15.42 56.86 -3.47
C LYS A 585 -16.79 57.27 -4.09
N SER A 586 -17.87 57.64 -3.41
CA SER A 586 -18.21 58.08 -2.03
C SER A 586 -19.76 58.05 -1.91
N LEU A 587 -20.55 58.19 -0.83
CA LEU A 587 -20.50 58.44 0.64
C LEU A 587 -21.96 58.11 1.14
N ASN A 588 -22.41 58.01 2.40
CA ASN A 588 -21.91 58.16 3.78
C ASN A 588 -22.80 57.30 4.73
N GLY A 589 -22.53 57.25 6.05
CA GLY A 589 -23.45 56.73 7.08
C GLY A 589 -22.85 55.61 7.95
N VAL A 590 -22.79 55.82 9.27
CA VAL A 590 -22.10 55.01 10.30
C VAL A 590 -22.84 55.23 11.63
N PRO A 591 -22.92 54.30 12.61
CA PRO A 591 -22.28 52.97 12.78
C PRO A 591 -23.30 51.81 12.63
N SER A 592 -23.04 50.50 12.87
CA SER A 592 -21.88 49.55 12.78
C SER A 592 -22.49 48.15 13.15
N ALA A 593 -21.90 46.95 12.98
CA ALA A 593 -20.54 46.54 12.64
C ALA A 593 -20.53 45.31 11.69
N ARG A 594 -19.96 44.17 12.13
CA ARG A 594 -19.72 42.91 11.40
C ARG A 594 -19.74 41.72 12.41
N THR A 595 -19.68 40.43 12.06
CA THR A 595 -19.25 39.73 10.82
C THR A 595 -19.96 38.36 10.70
N ALA A 596 -19.94 37.72 9.52
CA ALA A 596 -20.45 36.36 9.33
C ALA A 596 -19.50 35.43 8.53
N ARG A 597 -19.36 34.19 9.02
CA ARG A 597 -19.10 32.85 8.41
C ARG A 597 -18.36 32.68 7.06
N SER A 598 -17.70 31.51 6.96
CA SER A 598 -17.58 30.63 5.76
C SER A 598 -16.55 31.01 4.67
N THR A 599 -15.93 30.09 3.89
CA THR A 599 -15.79 28.61 3.99
C THR A 599 -14.59 28.10 3.16
N PHE A 600 -13.89 27.05 3.65
CA PHE A 600 -13.34 25.86 2.94
C PHE A 600 -12.53 25.92 1.61
N THR A 601 -11.55 25.00 1.53
CA THR A 601 -11.02 24.26 0.33
C THR A 601 -10.28 25.00 -0.80
N VAL A 602 -9.36 24.40 -1.59
CA VAL A 602 -8.32 23.34 -1.42
C VAL A 602 -7.58 23.18 -2.78
N GLN A 603 -6.39 22.53 -2.81
CA GLN A 603 -5.68 22.05 -4.02
C GLN A 603 -5.13 23.15 -5.00
N SER A 604 -4.12 22.90 -5.86
CA SER A 604 -3.38 21.65 -6.16
C SER A 604 -1.85 21.86 -6.28
N GLN A 605 -1.15 20.74 -6.51
CA GLN A 605 0.32 20.58 -6.58
C GLN A 605 0.96 21.09 -7.89
N ASP A 606 2.28 21.29 -7.85
CA ASP A 606 3.17 21.01 -9.00
C ASP A 606 4.52 20.46 -8.46
N ARG A 607 5.18 19.55 -9.18
CA ARG A 607 6.35 18.79 -8.71
C ARG A 607 7.49 18.77 -9.73
N SER A 608 8.61 19.45 -9.47
CA SER A 608 9.95 18.99 -9.89
C SER A 608 11.12 19.85 -9.37
N SER A 609 11.62 19.50 -8.20
CA SER A 609 13.05 19.34 -7.95
C SER A 609 13.23 18.21 -6.94
N GLN A 610 14.44 17.64 -6.84
CA GLN A 610 14.79 16.98 -5.59
C GLN A 610 14.73 18.06 -4.50
N ASP A 611 13.86 17.91 -3.53
CA ASP A 611 14.24 18.22 -2.16
C ASP A 611 14.77 16.90 -1.56
N ASN A 612 15.49 16.97 -0.45
CA ASN A 612 15.45 15.85 0.50
C ASN A 612 13.98 15.62 0.90
N PRO A 613 13.58 14.47 1.44
CA PRO A 613 12.21 14.30 1.93
C PRO A 613 11.95 15.27 3.10
N LYS A 614 11.47 16.49 2.78
CA LYS A 614 11.47 17.72 3.63
C LYS A 614 11.34 17.29 5.09
N LEU A 615 12.41 17.49 5.85
CA LEU A 615 12.54 16.79 7.12
C LEU A 615 11.39 17.17 8.06
N ASN A 616 10.44 16.25 8.22
CA ASN A 616 9.21 16.47 8.98
C ASN A 616 9.56 16.79 10.44
N PHE A 617 9.61 18.08 10.75
CA PHE A 617 9.88 18.59 12.07
C PHE A 617 8.69 18.20 12.96
N CYS A 618 8.95 17.40 14.00
CA CYS A 618 7.94 16.62 14.72
C CYS A 618 7.21 15.57 13.87
N ARG A 619 7.85 14.40 13.69
CA ARG A 619 7.14 13.15 13.38
C ARG A 619 6.15 12.79 14.50
N THR A 620 5.12 12.00 14.20
CA THR A 620 3.93 11.85 15.05
C THR A 620 4.17 11.12 16.39
N PRO A 621 3.25 11.23 17.38
CA PRO A 621 3.39 10.57 18.68
C PRO A 621 3.56 9.05 18.61
N GLU A 622 2.98 8.39 17.60
CA GLU A 622 3.08 6.94 17.40
C GLU A 622 4.52 6.53 17.06
N PHE A 623 5.26 7.38 16.35
CA PHE A 623 6.68 7.17 16.06
C PHE A 623 7.53 7.29 17.33
N LEU A 624 7.25 8.28 18.19
CA LEU A 624 7.90 8.41 19.49
C LEU A 624 7.58 7.22 20.40
N GLN A 625 6.32 6.79 20.45
CA GLN A 625 5.87 5.62 21.20
C GLN A 625 6.61 4.36 20.74
N ASN A 626 6.76 4.17 19.42
CA ASN A 626 7.52 3.04 18.86
C ASN A 626 9.01 3.06 19.26
N ILE A 627 9.65 4.25 19.30
CA ILE A 627 11.02 4.41 19.81
C ILE A 627 11.09 4.13 21.31
N LEU A 628 10.16 4.66 22.11
CA LEU A 628 10.10 4.45 23.55
C LEU A 628 9.91 2.98 23.90
N GLU A 629 9.05 2.26 23.19
CA GLU A 629 8.82 0.82 23.39
C GLU A 629 10.03 -0.02 22.97
N ARG A 630 10.68 0.29 21.84
CA ARG A 630 11.95 -0.36 21.45
C ARG A 630 13.06 -0.11 22.46
N PHE A 631 13.20 1.12 22.94
CA PHE A 631 14.18 1.50 23.94
C PHE A 631 13.92 0.79 25.28
N ALA A 632 12.69 0.88 25.80
CA ALA A 632 12.31 0.23 27.06
C ALA A 632 12.49 -1.29 27.00
N LYS A 633 12.11 -1.92 25.87
CA LYS A 633 12.36 -3.34 25.63
C LYS A 633 13.86 -3.67 25.62
N SER A 634 14.66 -2.93 24.84
CA SER A 634 16.10 -3.19 24.71
C SER A 634 16.86 -2.98 26.03
N ALA A 635 16.54 -1.91 26.77
CA ALA A 635 17.09 -1.63 28.09
C ALA A 635 16.69 -2.71 29.11
N PHE A 636 15.43 -3.18 29.08
CA PHE A 636 14.97 -4.29 29.92
C PHE A 636 15.66 -5.61 29.56
N GLU A 637 15.85 -5.92 28.27
CA GLU A 637 16.57 -7.11 27.81
C GLU A 637 18.06 -7.06 28.17
N SER A 638 18.70 -5.89 28.17
CA SER A 638 20.05 -5.68 28.70
C SER A 638 20.10 -5.91 30.21
N TYR A 639 19.21 -5.27 30.97
CA TYR A 639 19.12 -5.41 32.42
C TYR A 639 18.87 -6.87 32.86
N ALA A 640 17.93 -7.57 32.20
CA ALA A 640 17.60 -8.97 32.48
C ALA A 640 18.73 -9.95 32.14
N ARG A 641 19.70 -9.55 31.29
CA ARG A 641 20.94 -10.31 31.01
C ARG A 641 22.11 -9.92 31.91
N GLY A 642 21.94 -8.92 32.79
CA GLY A 642 23.01 -8.37 33.63
C GLY A 642 24.01 -7.49 32.89
N ASP A 643 23.68 -7.04 31.66
CA ASP A 643 24.58 -6.32 30.76
C ASP A 643 23.97 -4.97 30.30
N PRO A 644 23.96 -3.94 31.18
CA PRO A 644 23.46 -2.61 30.86
C PRO A 644 24.50 -1.80 30.06
N THR A 645 24.28 -1.67 28.74
CA THR A 645 25.19 -0.92 27.86
C THR A 645 25.06 0.60 28.02
N ALA A 646 26.15 1.33 27.76
CA ALA A 646 26.17 2.79 27.83
C ALA A 646 25.31 3.47 26.73
N ASP A 647 25.10 2.79 25.60
CA ASP A 647 24.33 3.29 24.45
C ASP A 647 22.85 3.53 24.78
N HIS A 648 22.33 2.84 25.81
CA HIS A 648 21.00 3.12 26.36
C HIS A 648 20.89 4.56 26.88
N LEU A 649 21.94 5.08 27.53
CA LEU A 649 21.97 6.46 28.00
C LEU A 649 22.03 7.46 26.83
N MET A 650 22.82 7.14 25.79
CA MET A 650 22.93 7.94 24.55
C MET A 650 21.61 7.99 23.76
N THR A 651 20.80 6.93 23.84
CA THR A 651 19.46 6.86 23.23
C THR A 651 18.44 7.66 24.06
N LEU A 652 18.49 7.51 25.39
CA LEU A 652 17.58 8.19 26.32
C LEU A 652 17.72 9.72 26.28
N THR A 653 18.94 10.26 26.16
CA THR A 653 19.15 11.72 26.05
C THR A 653 18.50 12.30 24.80
N LYS A 654 18.66 11.65 23.63
CA LYS A 654 18.01 12.03 22.36
C LYS A 654 16.48 11.99 22.48
N VAL A 655 15.92 10.97 23.14
CA VAL A 655 14.48 10.85 23.42
C VAL A 655 13.96 11.97 24.32
N ASN A 656 14.74 12.40 25.32
CA ASN A 656 14.34 13.50 26.20
C ASN A 656 14.22 14.84 25.46
N VAL A 657 15.08 15.12 24.47
CA VAL A 657 14.98 16.33 23.63
C VAL A 657 13.68 16.33 22.80
N PHE A 658 13.30 15.20 22.21
CA PHE A 658 12.03 15.11 21.49
C PHE A 658 10.83 15.36 22.42
N ARG A 659 10.81 14.69 23.58
CA ARG A 659 9.76 14.85 24.59
C ARG A 659 9.65 16.31 25.07
N ALA A 660 10.78 16.98 25.26
CA ALA A 660 10.84 18.37 25.65
C ALA A 660 10.13 19.31 24.66
N PHE A 661 10.39 19.17 23.36
CA PHE A 661 9.71 19.98 22.34
C PHE A 661 8.23 19.65 22.21
N ALA A 662 7.84 18.36 22.24
CA ALA A 662 6.43 17.97 22.22
C ALA A 662 5.64 18.49 23.43
N GLN A 663 6.27 18.57 24.61
CA GLN A 663 5.69 19.15 25.82
C GLN A 663 5.61 20.69 25.73
N ASN A 664 6.63 21.36 25.19
CA ASN A 664 6.61 22.80 24.95
C ASN A 664 5.57 23.22 23.89
N LEU A 665 5.40 22.45 22.80
CA LEU A 665 4.36 22.63 21.77
C LEU A 665 2.95 22.60 22.39
N ARG A 666 2.69 21.66 23.29
CA ARG A 666 1.42 21.56 24.02
C ARG A 666 1.22 22.72 24.99
N LEU A 667 2.29 23.26 25.59
CA LEU A 667 2.24 24.40 26.51
C LEU A 667 2.06 25.77 25.83
N ILE A 668 2.45 25.92 24.56
CA ILE A 668 2.04 27.07 23.73
C ILE A 668 0.62 26.92 23.16
N GLY A 669 -0.05 25.80 23.47
CA GLY A 669 -1.44 25.52 23.12
C GLY A 669 -1.65 24.91 21.74
N TRP A 670 -0.60 24.36 21.11
CA TRP A 670 -0.63 23.90 19.72
C TRP A 670 -0.63 22.37 19.64
N SER A 671 -1.14 21.87 18.52
CA SER A 671 -1.21 20.46 18.16
C SER A 671 -0.32 20.17 16.95
N GLU A 672 0.00 18.90 16.72
CA GLU A 672 0.88 18.46 15.62
C GLU A 672 0.32 18.85 14.23
N TYR A 673 -0.98 19.15 14.10
CA TYR A 673 -1.61 19.70 12.88
C TYR A 673 -1.07 21.08 12.44
N TRP A 674 -0.35 21.79 13.32
CA TRP A 674 0.34 23.05 12.97
C TRP A 674 1.77 22.84 12.46
N MET A 675 2.22 21.59 12.28
CA MET A 675 3.58 21.25 11.86
C MET A 675 3.69 20.89 10.36
N ASP A 676 2.69 21.29 9.55
CA ASP A 676 2.74 21.16 8.09
C ASP A 676 3.84 22.04 7.47
N HIS A 677 4.49 21.55 6.41
CA HIS A 677 5.66 22.18 5.78
C HIS A 677 5.46 23.60 5.25
N ASP A 678 4.22 24.01 4.98
CA ASP A 678 3.87 25.34 4.48
C ASP A 678 3.11 26.17 5.55
N ALA A 679 3.09 25.73 6.81
CA ALA A 679 2.44 26.40 7.93
C ALA A 679 3.16 27.69 8.38
N ILE A 680 2.37 28.70 8.79
CA ILE A 680 2.86 29.97 9.35
C ILE A 680 2.42 30.07 10.82
N SER A 681 3.35 30.49 11.70
CA SER A 681 3.14 30.62 13.14
C SER A 681 1.79 31.28 13.48
N PRO A 682 0.97 30.66 14.35
CA PRO A 682 -0.21 31.29 14.95
C PRO A 682 0.07 32.67 15.55
N PHE A 683 1.30 32.96 15.99
CA PHE A 683 1.68 34.29 16.49
C PHE A 683 1.75 35.38 15.40
N ASN A 684 1.77 35.02 14.11
CA ASN A 684 1.60 35.94 12.98
C ASN A 684 0.17 35.96 12.42
N THR A 685 -0.51 34.81 12.42
CA THR A 685 -1.79 34.64 11.70
C THR A 685 -3.03 34.88 12.55
N ALA A 686 -2.93 34.76 13.88
CA ALA A 686 -4.03 35.05 14.78
C ALA A 686 -4.14 36.55 15.10
N LEU A 687 -5.22 37.19 14.62
CA LEU A 687 -5.74 38.37 15.31
C LEU A 687 -6.03 38.01 16.78
N PRO A 688 -5.78 38.91 17.75
CA PRO A 688 -5.89 38.60 19.17
C PRO A 688 -7.35 38.33 19.57
N GLN A 689 -7.74 37.06 19.55
CA GLN A 689 -9.04 36.62 20.06
C GLN A 689 -9.03 36.70 21.59
N SER A 690 -10.03 37.40 22.14
CA SER A 690 -10.23 37.53 23.57
C SER A 690 -10.46 36.14 24.20
N PRO A 691 -9.92 35.81 25.39
CA PRO A 691 -10.05 34.49 26.00
C PRO A 691 -11.50 34.19 26.40
N SER A 692 -12.24 33.52 25.51
CA SER A 692 -13.68 33.25 25.66
C SER A 692 -13.98 31.91 26.34
N ALA A 693 -13.39 31.68 27.52
CA ALA A 693 -13.78 30.59 28.44
C ALA A 693 -13.43 30.95 29.90
N PRO A 694 -14.41 31.01 30.82
CA PRO A 694 -14.13 31.24 32.24
C PRO A 694 -13.59 29.96 32.89
N GLY A 695 -12.28 29.74 32.79
CA GLY A 695 -11.61 28.60 33.42
C GLY A 695 -10.09 28.50 33.24
N SER A 696 -9.52 29.08 32.19
CA SER A 696 -8.10 28.90 31.85
C SER A 696 -7.41 30.21 31.41
N ASN A 697 -7.25 31.14 32.35
CA ASN A 697 -6.28 32.23 32.22
C ASN A 697 -4.94 31.78 32.81
N SER A 698 -3.84 32.11 32.12
CA SER A 698 -2.44 32.04 32.60
C SER A 698 -1.85 30.63 32.83
N LEU A 699 -0.64 30.29 32.36
CA LEU A 699 0.27 31.00 31.45
C LEU A 699 0.91 30.03 30.44
N ILE A 700 1.17 30.51 29.22
CA ILE A 700 2.34 30.04 28.47
C ILE A 700 3.58 30.41 29.33
N PRO A 701 4.47 29.47 29.70
CA PRO A 701 5.63 29.77 30.53
C PRO A 701 6.47 30.93 29.98
N THR A 702 7.01 31.79 30.84
CA THR A 702 7.68 33.06 30.45
C THR A 702 8.69 32.90 29.31
N ASN A 703 9.47 31.81 29.34
CA ASN A 703 10.49 31.48 28.36
C ASN A 703 9.94 31.05 26.98
N LEU A 704 8.68 30.59 26.92
CA LEU A 704 7.96 30.20 25.71
C LEU A 704 7.06 31.32 25.17
N GLN A 705 6.82 32.40 25.93
CA GLN A 705 5.95 33.50 25.48
C GLN A 705 6.52 34.16 24.20
N PRO A 706 5.66 34.52 23.22
CA PRO A 706 6.13 35.00 21.92
C PRO A 706 6.77 36.39 21.99
N THR A 707 7.98 36.51 21.44
CA THR A 707 8.75 37.75 21.33
C THR A 707 8.11 38.76 20.37
N ARG A 708 8.74 39.95 20.26
CA ARG A 708 8.36 40.95 19.26
C ARG A 708 8.62 40.44 17.84
N ILE A 709 9.69 39.68 17.61
CA ILE A 709 10.09 39.18 16.29
C ILE A 709 9.15 38.06 15.85
N GLN A 710 8.86 37.08 16.71
CA GLN A 710 7.86 36.03 16.45
C GLN A 710 6.50 36.62 16.00
N LYS A 711 6.05 37.73 16.62
CA LYS A 711 4.79 38.40 16.23
C LYS A 711 4.88 39.20 14.92
N SER A 712 6.07 39.64 14.52
CA SER A 712 6.26 40.62 13.43
C SER A 712 6.80 40.00 12.13
N VAL A 713 7.44 38.84 12.18
CA VAL A 713 8.09 38.17 11.05
C VAL A 713 7.42 36.81 10.85
N HIS A 714 6.97 36.53 9.62
CA HIS A 714 6.38 35.24 9.26
C HIS A 714 7.43 34.13 9.33
N HIS A 715 7.13 33.05 10.03
CA HIS A 715 8.02 31.91 10.23
C HIS A 715 7.21 30.62 10.50
N HIS A 716 7.87 29.46 10.43
CA HIS A 716 7.22 28.16 10.65
C HIS A 716 6.99 27.90 12.16
N PRO A 717 5.84 27.33 12.56
CA PRO A 717 5.52 26.96 13.95
C PRO A 717 6.55 26.12 14.74
N TRP A 718 7.56 25.53 14.09
CA TRP A 718 8.56 24.69 14.79
C TRP A 718 9.59 25.51 15.56
N LEU A 719 9.82 26.78 15.19
CA LEU A 719 10.74 27.66 15.93
C LEU A 719 10.15 28.12 17.28
N ASP A 720 8.84 28.02 17.46
CA ASP A 720 8.14 28.65 18.58
C ASP A 720 8.31 27.91 19.93
N PHE A 721 8.52 26.60 19.92
CA PHE A 721 8.60 25.78 21.13
C PHE A 721 9.99 25.71 21.79
N PHE A 722 10.97 26.46 21.27
CA PHE A 722 12.26 26.64 21.94
C PHE A 722 12.10 27.54 23.18
N PRO A 723 12.58 27.11 24.36
CA PRO A 723 12.43 27.86 25.62
C PRO A 723 13.43 29.02 25.76
N LEU A 724 13.94 29.54 24.65
CA LEU A 724 15.05 30.49 24.61
C LEU A 724 14.65 31.66 23.71
N PRO A 725 14.10 32.76 24.26
CA PRO A 725 13.59 33.88 23.47
C PRO A 725 14.59 34.42 22.43
N LYS A 726 15.86 34.64 22.81
CA LYS A 726 16.86 35.14 21.84
C LYS A 726 17.29 34.09 20.81
N MET A 727 17.25 32.80 21.15
CA MET A 727 17.52 31.72 20.18
C MET A 727 16.44 31.68 19.08
N ARG A 728 15.17 31.84 19.46
CA ARG A 728 14.05 31.97 18.51
C ARG A 728 14.20 33.22 17.64
N ASP A 729 14.50 34.36 18.26
CA ASP A 729 14.78 35.59 17.53
C ASP A 729 15.93 35.41 16.53
N ASN A 730 17.05 34.76 16.92
CA ASN A 730 18.18 34.49 16.04
C ASN A 730 17.78 33.63 14.82
N LEU A 731 17.02 32.56 15.04
CA LEU A 731 16.57 31.65 13.98
C LEU A 731 15.61 32.34 12.99
N ILE A 732 14.75 33.24 13.49
CA ILE A 732 13.80 33.99 12.66
C ILE A 732 14.48 35.18 11.96
N GLU A 733 15.44 35.86 12.61
CA GLU A 733 16.26 36.92 12.01
C GLU A 733 17.19 36.41 10.90
N ALA A 734 17.53 35.11 10.90
CA ALA A 734 18.35 34.47 9.87
C ALA A 734 17.58 34.04 8.61
N GLY A 735 16.24 34.09 8.61
CA GLY A 735 15.41 33.78 7.45
C GLY A 735 15.68 32.40 6.85
N ASP A 736 15.81 32.33 5.52
CA ASP A 736 16.06 31.10 4.74
C ASP A 736 17.57 30.83 4.50
N ASP A 737 18.49 31.60 5.10
CA ASP A 737 19.94 31.56 4.79
C ASP A 737 20.71 30.41 5.52
N TRP A 738 20.01 29.40 6.03
CA TRP A 738 20.57 28.27 6.78
C TRP A 738 19.80 26.95 6.54
N ASP A 739 20.44 25.84 6.89
CA ASP A 739 19.93 24.47 6.66
C ASP A 739 19.16 23.97 7.89
N ASP A 740 17.83 23.94 7.79
CA ASP A 740 16.90 23.60 8.88
C ASP A 740 16.79 22.10 9.14
N GLU A 741 16.80 21.30 8.08
CA GLU A 741 16.96 19.84 8.12
C GLU A 741 18.24 19.44 8.85
N GLN A 742 19.37 20.08 8.54
CA GLN A 742 20.64 19.80 9.19
C GLN A 742 20.67 20.27 10.65
N LEU A 743 20.06 21.42 10.99
CA LEU A 743 19.92 21.84 12.40
C LEU A 743 19.05 20.85 13.18
N CYS A 744 17.96 20.36 12.58
CA CYS A 744 17.12 19.30 13.16
C CYS A 744 17.91 18.02 13.39
N HIS A 745 18.68 17.56 12.41
CA HIS A 745 19.52 16.36 12.52
C HIS A 745 20.50 16.45 13.69
N ASP A 746 21.14 17.60 13.90
CA ASP A 746 22.03 17.80 15.05
C ASP A 746 21.23 17.87 16.37
N ILE A 747 20.21 18.74 16.46
CA ILE A 747 19.41 18.89 17.68
C ILE A 747 18.82 17.55 18.16
N MET A 748 18.35 16.73 17.22
CA MET A 748 17.61 15.49 17.49
C MET A 748 18.48 14.23 17.52
N GLY A 749 19.57 14.18 16.76
CA GLY A 749 20.56 13.09 16.77
C GLY A 749 20.08 11.69 16.34
N PHE A 750 18.84 11.51 15.88
CA PHE A 750 18.26 10.18 15.59
C PHE A 750 18.63 9.58 14.23
N TRP A 751 19.31 10.32 13.37
CA TRP A 751 19.28 10.08 11.91
C TRP A 751 20.65 9.80 11.25
N GLY A 752 21.68 9.44 12.03
CA GLY A 752 23.02 9.15 11.54
C GLY A 752 23.74 8.05 12.34
N GLU A 753 24.73 7.41 11.70
CA GLU A 753 25.52 6.30 12.26
C GLU A 753 26.94 6.74 12.72
N SER A 754 27.27 8.03 12.64
CA SER A 754 28.54 8.60 13.09
C SER A 754 28.55 8.90 14.60
N THR A 755 29.75 8.99 15.18
CA THR A 755 29.94 9.24 16.61
C THR A 755 30.26 10.72 16.93
N MET A 756 29.84 11.15 18.13
CA MET A 756 30.12 12.48 18.72
C MET A 756 29.42 13.69 18.07
N ASP A 757 28.17 13.52 17.63
CA ASP A 757 27.40 14.58 16.97
C ASP A 757 27.16 15.84 17.84
N ALA A 758 26.94 16.97 17.16
CA ALA A 758 26.34 18.16 17.73
C ALA A 758 24.93 17.85 18.22
N GLY A 759 24.48 18.44 19.35
CA GLY A 759 23.10 18.32 19.82
C GLY A 759 22.80 19.07 21.12
N LEU A 760 21.55 18.94 21.57
CA LEU A 760 21.03 19.48 22.84
C LEU A 760 20.83 18.36 23.87
N LEU A 761 20.75 18.73 25.15
CA LEU A 761 20.46 17.83 26.27
C LEU A 761 19.42 18.47 27.20
N VAL A 762 18.51 17.68 27.75
CA VAL A 762 17.44 18.13 28.67
C VAL A 762 17.45 17.28 29.93
N TRP A 763 17.54 17.96 31.08
CA TRP A 763 17.76 17.37 32.41
C TRP A 763 16.56 17.51 33.38
N GLY A 764 15.46 18.14 32.94
CA GLY A 764 14.31 18.49 33.77
C GLY A 764 13.17 19.11 32.95
N GLU A 765 12.34 19.96 33.58
CA GLU A 765 11.18 20.55 32.91
C GLU A 765 11.55 21.44 31.71
N PRO A 766 10.96 21.20 30.52
CA PRO A 766 11.51 21.67 29.25
C PRO A 766 11.27 23.15 28.92
N TRP A 767 10.41 23.84 29.68
CA TRP A 767 10.22 25.29 29.56
C TRP A 767 11.18 26.11 30.42
N ASP A 768 11.97 25.48 31.29
CA ASP A 768 13.01 26.16 32.09
C ASP A 768 14.39 25.96 31.47
N VAL A 769 15.03 27.07 31.06
CA VAL A 769 16.37 27.07 30.47
C VAL A 769 17.42 26.45 31.39
N GLN A 770 17.24 26.49 32.71
CA GLN A 770 18.19 25.86 33.65
C GLN A 770 18.27 24.34 33.48
N ASN A 771 17.31 23.70 32.79
CA ASN A 771 17.33 22.27 32.49
C ASN A 771 17.98 21.92 31.14
N TRP A 772 18.43 22.91 30.35
CA TRP A 772 19.03 22.69 29.02
C TRP A 772 20.55 22.78 29.04
N GLU A 773 21.19 21.94 28.24
CA GLU A 773 22.63 21.93 27.99
C GLU A 773 22.91 21.77 26.49
N VAL A 774 24.01 22.37 26.01
CA VAL A 774 24.51 22.23 24.62
C VAL A 774 25.84 21.47 24.57
N THR A 775 26.06 20.66 23.53
CA THR A 775 27.34 19.98 23.33
C THR A 775 28.40 20.89 22.69
N GLU A 776 29.68 20.62 22.92
CA GLU A 776 30.79 21.39 22.33
C GLU A 776 30.78 21.40 20.78
N PRO A 777 30.46 20.28 20.08
CA PRO A 777 30.27 20.32 18.63
C PRO A 777 29.07 21.18 18.19
N PHE A 778 27.99 21.24 18.99
CA PHE A 778 26.85 22.12 18.70
C PHE A 778 27.25 23.59 18.72
N LEU A 779 28.03 24.02 19.72
CA LEU A 779 28.57 25.39 19.74
C LEU A 779 29.49 25.70 18.55
N LYS A 780 30.28 24.73 18.07
CA LYS A 780 31.16 24.93 16.91
C LYS A 780 30.40 25.08 15.59
N LYS A 781 29.30 24.34 15.42
CA LYS A 781 28.49 24.34 14.19
C LYS A 781 27.42 25.44 14.18
N TRP A 782 26.80 25.71 15.32
CA TRP A 782 25.63 26.57 15.48
C TRP A 782 25.84 27.74 16.47
N GLN A 783 27.07 28.25 16.61
CA GLN A 783 27.42 29.35 17.51
C GLN A 783 26.49 30.58 17.36
N TRP A 784 26.01 30.83 16.13
CA TRP A 784 25.13 31.96 15.82
C TRP A 784 23.71 31.76 16.38
N VAL A 785 23.19 30.52 16.43
CA VAL A 785 21.84 30.19 16.91
C VAL A 785 21.71 30.56 18.39
N VAL A 786 22.73 30.27 19.20
CA VAL A 786 22.74 30.54 20.65
C VAL A 786 23.40 31.88 21.01
N ARG A 787 23.76 32.70 20.03
CA ARG A 787 24.42 34.00 20.25
C ARG A 787 23.53 34.91 21.10
N GLY A 788 24.07 35.38 22.23
CA GLY A 788 23.34 36.24 23.16
C GLY A 788 22.37 35.51 24.11
N CYS A 789 22.53 34.19 24.31
CA CYS A 789 21.79 33.39 25.31
C CYS A 789 22.69 33.01 26.51
N PRO A 790 23.19 33.95 27.34
CA PRO A 790 24.10 33.66 28.46
C PRO A 790 23.48 32.70 29.50
N GLU A 791 22.17 32.71 29.67
CA GLU A 791 21.40 31.78 30.50
C GLU A 791 21.64 30.31 30.12
N LEU A 792 21.73 30.00 28.82
CA LEU A 792 22.00 28.66 28.32
C LEU A 792 23.46 28.24 28.58
N MET A 793 24.38 29.19 28.50
CA MET A 793 25.80 28.93 28.84
C MET A 793 25.97 28.69 30.34
N ASN A 794 25.23 29.41 31.18
CA ASN A 794 25.23 29.21 32.64
C ASN A 794 24.57 27.88 33.05
N ALA A 795 23.47 27.49 32.39
CA ALA A 795 22.83 26.18 32.59
C ALA A 795 23.77 25.03 32.15
N THR A 796 24.30 25.11 30.92
CA THR A 796 25.31 24.20 30.38
C THR A 796 26.49 24.04 31.34
N ASN A 797 27.12 25.14 31.77
CA ASN A 797 28.25 25.10 32.69
C ASN A 797 27.90 24.50 34.06
N SER A 798 26.66 24.71 34.54
CA SER A 798 26.19 24.15 35.81
C SER A 798 26.02 22.63 35.75
N TRP A 799 25.48 22.08 34.66
CA TRP A 799 25.38 20.62 34.44
C TRP A 799 26.76 19.99 34.22
N ARG A 800 27.63 20.64 33.45
CA ARG A 800 29.02 20.20 33.23
C ARG A 800 29.81 20.16 34.54
N ALA A 801 29.72 21.21 35.36
CA ALA A 801 30.38 21.27 36.67
C ALA A 801 29.90 20.17 37.62
N ARG A 802 28.60 19.85 37.63
CA ARG A 802 28.03 18.72 38.42
C ARG A 802 28.60 17.35 38.02
N ARG A 803 29.09 17.20 36.78
CA ARG A 803 29.75 15.99 36.27
C ARG A 803 31.29 16.05 36.32
N GLY A 804 31.86 17.13 36.86
CA GLY A 804 33.32 17.35 36.88
C GLY A 804 33.92 17.70 35.51
N GLU A 805 33.08 18.01 34.51
CA GLU A 805 33.54 18.38 33.17
C GLU A 805 34.07 19.81 33.12
N LYS A 806 34.97 20.06 32.16
CA LYS A 806 35.47 21.42 31.89
C LYS A 806 34.33 22.32 31.40
N LEU A 807 34.31 23.53 31.96
CA LEU A 807 33.42 24.62 31.55
C LEU A 807 33.59 24.92 30.06
N ILE A 808 32.50 25.26 29.39
CA ILE A 808 32.43 25.41 27.93
C ILE A 808 32.94 26.77 27.40
N PHE A 809 33.49 27.60 28.30
CA PHE A 809 34.03 28.96 28.08
C PHE A 809 35.20 29.10 27.09
N ARG A 810 35.46 28.12 26.21
CA ARG A 810 36.39 28.25 25.08
C ARG A 810 35.74 28.79 23.79
N TYR A 811 34.43 29.04 23.80
CA TYR A 811 33.62 29.37 22.61
C TYR A 811 32.64 30.56 22.79
N ILE A 812 32.87 31.42 23.80
CA ILE A 812 32.20 32.72 23.95
C ILE A 812 33.09 33.81 23.37
#